data_AF-A0A0W7YNR7-F1
#
_entry.id   AF-A0A0W7YNR7-F1
#
_cell.length_a   1.000
_cell.length_b   1.000
_cell.length_c   1.000
_cell.angle_alpha   90.00
_cell.angle_beta   90.00
_cell.angle_gamma   90.00
#
_symmetry.space_group_name_H-M   'P 1'
#
loop_
_entity.id
_entity.type
_entity.pdbx_description
1 polymer ?
#
loop_
_entity_poly.entity_id
_entity_poly.type
_entity_poly.pdbx_seq_one_letter_code
_entity_poly.pdbx_strand_id
1 'polypeptide(L)'
;MKKQNKGRKFFATTATAALVASAIVPVASAAEFNDADSISSWAKEAVQFLTDKGYIQGDEKGNFNPAGTLTRAEAAEILSKALDLKATGTEDFSDVDENDWFYNAVLATSPELFDGMGNGRFEPKAQLTREQAAKVIVQGYQLTGKADLSQFADASKASKWAVSYLETAVDNGVINGKGSLLAPQDKISREEFATMVKRTIDATVKEVTPAVASVKGLNAKELEVKFNTAVDAKDAAITTKYAIEGVAITSAVVAEDGMSVTLTTDKELKLTNGKVTVKPVKTKADAKVLTEEFNNLLTFADTTPVSVNTVEAKGTTAVITFDELVQNEGTVSLNGTELSKDRYTLSGKKLTITGLTAEQTYKVDIVGATDFANNIANPIAVNFTVAKADVDNSKPTVSTAVNGTEITFDFSEELMKQKFVVDADASVEGYAKVTVGSTVFYLKDADLKDVADKTVFTIDAKAVLGSSTFINTNIKVEGQKDVAGNAGDAFEFNAILTKDTTPATLVSASTKMLVADDVKVTTDVDALYLTFSEPVKVDGILTIKTQNGIAYTAGKEIAVKDVKGTGYDVDGNGKIEGAEKNTVKVDIDLDSNSTYTFELSAGAVKDLSKNVTAETITFNVTTGTFEATPETPTDSLVFGATPVVVTNNNVFTVEYATDVTATATNAANYTLGGKELPAGTQLQFVDGTKKVRFTLPEGSITANGNYVLEAKNVVDTKGNTLKNGKATTQVTLKENIVPVASQVTVVDNKTFIVDFSESIVNEATPTGLTVKIAGSTVKITAAVVENGKLKVTTKDQYVLTDSIVVEFKSTNLADVNNNKVKDGSISK
;
A
#
# COMPACT_ATOMS: atom_id res chain seq x y z
N MET A 1 -10.60 17.84 39.52
CA MET A 1 -10.68 16.67 38.61
C MET A 1 -9.79 16.92 37.41
N LYS A 2 -9.01 15.94 36.94
CA LYS A 2 -8.20 16.09 35.71
C LYS A 2 -9.09 15.89 34.49
N LYS A 3 -9.19 16.88 33.58
CA LYS A 3 -9.69 16.61 32.21
C LYS A 3 -8.54 15.98 31.41
N GLN A 4 -8.75 14.78 30.89
CA GLN A 4 -7.84 14.20 29.89
C GLN A 4 -8.15 14.85 28.54
N ASN A 5 -7.30 15.74 28.06
CA ASN A 5 -7.31 16.07 26.63
C ASN A 5 -6.73 14.88 25.86
N LYS A 6 -7.62 14.08 25.27
CA LYS A 6 -7.25 13.12 24.22
C LYS A 6 -6.83 13.93 22.99
N GLY A 7 -5.54 14.22 22.87
CA GLY A 7 -4.99 14.85 21.67
C GLY A 7 -5.31 14.00 20.44
N ARG A 8 -6.15 14.53 19.55
CA ARG A 8 -6.39 13.96 18.22
C ARG A 8 -5.10 14.13 17.42
N LYS A 9 -4.20 13.15 17.48
CA LYS A 9 -3.18 12.99 16.45
C LYS A 9 -3.91 12.64 15.15
N PHE A 10 -3.70 13.40 14.08
CA PHE A 10 -3.60 12.89 12.71
C PHE A 10 -3.10 13.99 11.76
N PHE A 11 -2.01 13.69 11.04
CA PHE A 11 -1.72 14.18 9.68
C PHE A 11 -2.06 15.64 9.35
N ALA A 12 -1.29 16.59 9.88
CA ALA A 12 -0.90 17.74 9.07
C ALA A 12 0.12 17.24 8.03
N THR A 13 -0.20 17.38 6.75
CA THR A 13 0.76 17.08 5.67
C THR A 13 1.85 18.15 5.69
N THR A 14 3.05 17.81 6.16
CA THR A 14 4.21 18.69 6.05
C THR A 14 4.36 19.14 4.61
N ALA A 15 4.44 20.45 4.38
CA ALA A 15 4.52 21.06 3.06
C ALA A 15 5.82 20.65 2.35
N THR A 16 5.82 19.45 1.77
CA THR A 16 6.56 19.19 0.55
C THR A 16 6.13 20.26 -0.44
N ALA A 17 7.07 21.10 -0.89
CA ALA A 17 6.89 21.90 -2.08
C ALA A 17 6.86 20.96 -3.27
N ALA A 18 5.77 20.21 -3.42
CA ALA A 18 5.44 19.56 -4.66
C ALA A 18 5.38 20.66 -5.70
N LEU A 19 6.18 20.54 -6.76
CA LEU A 19 6.01 21.42 -7.91
C LEU A 19 4.73 21.06 -8.64
N VAL A 20 3.66 21.65 -8.11
CA VAL A 20 2.60 22.29 -8.87
C VAL A 20 3.27 23.37 -9.74
N ALA A 21 4.00 22.89 -10.76
CA ALA A 21 3.87 23.44 -12.09
C ALA A 21 2.36 23.55 -12.32
N SER A 22 1.85 24.77 -12.12
CA SER A 22 0.46 25.11 -11.91
C SER A 22 -0.41 24.85 -13.13
N ALA A 23 -1.37 25.71 -13.41
CA ALA A 23 -1.95 25.85 -14.73
C ALA A 23 -1.92 27.36 -15.02
N ILE A 24 -1.04 27.85 -15.91
CA ILE A 24 -0.89 29.29 -16.13
C ILE A 24 -2.02 29.73 -17.10
N VAL A 25 -2.66 30.89 -16.82
CA VAL A 25 -4.06 31.18 -17.21
C VAL A 25 -4.44 31.18 -18.71
N PRO A 26 -4.54 32.28 -19.48
CA PRO A 26 -3.61 33.39 -19.45
C PRO A 26 -4.07 34.46 -18.50
N VAL A 27 -3.09 34.94 -17.74
CA VAL A 27 -3.11 36.35 -17.39
C VAL A 27 -2.78 37.04 -18.70
N ALA A 28 -3.84 37.43 -19.43
CA ALA A 28 -3.70 38.19 -20.65
C ALA A 28 -2.76 39.36 -20.36
N SER A 29 -1.67 39.48 -21.14
CA SER A 29 -0.56 40.45 -21.03
C SER A 29 -0.64 41.29 -19.76
N ALA A 30 0.03 40.85 -18.69
CA ALA A 30 -0.05 41.37 -17.32
C ALA A 30 -0.67 42.77 -17.26
N ALA A 31 -1.87 42.85 -16.67
CA ALA A 31 -2.48 44.14 -16.39
C ALA A 31 -1.50 44.94 -15.54
N GLU A 32 -0.76 45.86 -16.18
CA GLU A 32 0.08 46.81 -15.48
C GLU A 32 -0.83 47.47 -14.47
N PHE A 33 -0.52 47.27 -13.18
CA PHE A 33 -1.35 47.82 -12.14
C PHE A 33 -1.51 49.32 -12.39
N ASN A 34 -2.72 49.86 -12.26
CA ASN A 34 -2.99 51.27 -12.61
C ASN A 34 -2.15 52.26 -11.75
N ASP A 35 -1.51 51.75 -10.69
CA ASP A 35 -0.56 52.40 -9.80
C ASP A 35 0.85 51.73 -9.80
N ALA A 36 1.25 50.99 -10.85
CA ALA A 36 2.53 50.26 -10.93
C ALA A 36 3.78 51.16 -10.82
N ASP A 37 3.67 52.44 -11.20
CA ASP A 37 4.70 53.46 -10.96
C ASP A 37 4.81 53.89 -9.49
N SER A 38 3.78 53.64 -8.68
CA SER A 38 3.78 53.87 -7.23
C SER A 38 4.39 52.71 -6.44
N ILE A 39 4.70 51.57 -7.08
CA ILE A 39 5.41 50.46 -6.43
C ILE A 39 6.88 50.87 -6.24
N SER A 40 7.39 50.76 -5.03
CA SER A 40 8.78 51.08 -4.71
C SER A 40 9.75 50.23 -5.51
N SER A 41 10.83 50.82 -6.05
CA SER A 41 11.78 50.10 -6.92
C SER A 41 12.44 48.86 -6.30
N TRP A 42 12.55 48.81 -4.97
CA TRP A 42 13.05 47.64 -4.23
C TRP A 42 12.00 46.53 -4.04
N ALA A 43 10.72 46.83 -4.25
CA ALA A 43 9.60 45.91 -4.15
C ALA A 43 9.09 45.43 -5.51
N LYS A 44 9.34 46.17 -6.62
CA LYS A 44 8.83 45.83 -7.96
C LYS A 44 9.11 44.37 -8.35
N GLU A 45 10.31 43.86 -8.10
CA GLU A 45 10.66 42.45 -8.37
C GLU A 45 9.79 41.45 -7.57
N ALA A 46 9.53 41.74 -6.29
CA ALA A 46 8.76 40.86 -5.42
C ALA A 46 7.25 40.92 -5.69
N VAL A 47 6.72 42.12 -5.96
CA VAL A 47 5.34 42.31 -6.38
C VAL A 47 5.09 41.60 -7.71
N GLN A 48 6.00 41.76 -8.68
CA GLN A 48 5.91 41.07 -9.97
C GLN A 48 5.95 39.55 -9.78
N PHE A 49 6.95 39.01 -9.07
CA PHE A 49 7.12 37.58 -8.85
C PHE A 49 5.89 36.90 -8.21
N LEU A 50 5.31 37.50 -7.16
CA LEU A 50 4.12 36.92 -6.52
C LEU A 50 2.86 37.08 -7.37
N THR A 51 2.81 38.09 -8.25
CA THR A 51 1.71 38.25 -9.22
C THR A 51 1.83 37.21 -10.35
N ASP A 52 3.05 36.98 -10.85
CA ASP A 52 3.36 35.97 -11.87
C ASP A 52 3.09 34.54 -11.35
N LYS A 53 3.33 34.29 -10.06
CA LYS A 53 2.96 33.04 -9.36
C LYS A 53 1.47 32.96 -8.99
N GLY A 54 0.69 34.04 -9.17
CA GLY A 54 -0.73 34.11 -8.83
C GLY A 54 -1.05 34.20 -7.32
N TYR A 55 -0.02 34.32 -6.48
CA TYR A 55 -0.12 34.37 -5.02
C TYR A 55 -0.67 35.73 -4.52
N ILE A 56 -0.42 36.81 -5.23
CA ILE A 56 -1.01 38.14 -4.96
C ILE A 56 -1.67 38.71 -6.21
N GLN A 57 -2.76 39.45 -6.04
CA GLN A 57 -3.55 40.06 -7.12
C GLN A 57 -3.94 41.50 -6.74
N GLY A 58 -4.33 42.30 -7.73
CA GLY A 58 -4.78 43.69 -7.54
C GLY A 58 -6.21 43.79 -6.99
N ASP A 59 -6.67 45.01 -6.75
CA ASP A 59 -8.06 45.30 -6.41
C ASP A 59 -9.00 45.22 -7.64
N GLU A 60 -10.31 45.31 -7.40
CA GLU A 60 -11.37 45.29 -8.44
C GLU A 60 -11.22 46.38 -9.52
N LYS A 61 -10.35 47.38 -9.29
CA LYS A 61 -10.07 48.51 -10.19
C LYS A 61 -8.67 48.38 -10.84
N GLY A 62 -7.99 47.25 -10.66
CA GLY A 62 -6.68 46.97 -11.23
C GLY A 62 -5.51 47.69 -10.56
N ASN A 63 -5.64 48.15 -9.31
CA ASN A 63 -4.52 48.75 -8.56
C ASN A 63 -3.87 47.69 -7.66
N PHE A 64 -2.54 47.73 -7.50
CA PHE A 64 -1.84 46.90 -6.52
C PHE A 64 -2.00 47.43 -5.09
N ASN A 65 -2.16 48.75 -4.94
CA ASN A 65 -2.13 49.50 -3.68
C ASN A 65 -0.84 49.24 -2.86
N PRO A 66 0.38 49.54 -3.40
CA PRO A 66 1.66 49.12 -2.82
C PRO A 66 1.87 49.58 -1.38
N ALA A 67 1.63 50.87 -1.13
CA ALA A 67 1.70 51.48 0.20
C ALA A 67 0.45 51.19 1.08
N GLY A 68 -0.56 50.49 0.54
CA GLY A 68 -1.74 50.07 1.28
C GLY A 68 -1.40 49.04 2.35
N THR A 69 -1.99 49.19 3.54
CA THR A 69 -1.79 48.27 4.67
C THR A 69 -2.46 46.93 4.41
N LEU A 70 -1.73 45.82 4.57
CA LEU A 70 -2.26 44.47 4.36
C LEU A 70 -3.17 44.03 5.53
N THR A 71 -4.33 43.48 5.20
CA THR A 71 -5.26 42.85 6.15
C THR A 71 -4.93 41.37 6.42
N ARG A 72 -5.49 40.81 7.50
CA ARG A 72 -5.35 39.38 7.84
C ARG A 72 -5.87 38.45 6.74
N ALA A 73 -7.02 38.77 6.13
CA ALA A 73 -7.59 37.99 5.04
C ALA A 73 -6.67 37.95 3.81
N GLU A 74 -6.13 39.09 3.38
CA GLU A 74 -5.22 39.15 2.23
C GLU A 74 -3.91 38.40 2.50
N ALA A 75 -3.38 38.47 3.73
CA ALA A 75 -2.18 37.71 4.09
C ALA A 75 -2.42 36.20 4.19
N ALA A 76 -3.59 35.79 4.67
CA ALA A 76 -4.02 34.39 4.67
C ALA A 76 -4.15 33.85 3.24
N GLU A 77 -4.72 34.64 2.31
CA GLU A 77 -4.82 34.30 0.88
C GLU A 77 -3.45 34.19 0.19
N ILE A 78 -2.53 35.11 0.49
CA ILE A 78 -1.17 35.05 -0.09
C ILE A 78 -0.42 33.82 0.44
N LEU A 79 -0.53 33.52 1.74
CA LEU A 79 0.18 32.39 2.35
C LEU A 79 -0.46 31.03 2.05
N SER A 80 -1.79 30.92 1.97
CA SER A 80 -2.45 29.67 1.57
C SER A 80 -2.00 29.24 0.17
N LYS A 81 -1.91 30.19 -0.77
CA LYS A 81 -1.42 29.97 -2.13
C LYS A 81 0.09 29.72 -2.20
N ALA A 82 0.88 30.50 -1.48
CA ALA A 82 2.35 30.39 -1.51
C ALA A 82 2.92 29.19 -0.74
N LEU A 83 2.07 28.45 -0.01
CA LEU A 83 2.37 27.20 0.71
C LEU A 83 1.49 26.00 0.25
N ASP A 84 0.64 26.20 -0.75
CA ASP A 84 -0.39 25.26 -1.26
C ASP A 84 -1.28 24.58 -0.20
N LEU A 85 -1.64 25.32 0.85
CA LEU A 85 -2.42 24.82 1.98
C LEU A 85 -3.89 24.59 1.58
N LYS A 86 -4.40 23.37 1.84
CA LYS A 86 -5.78 22.99 1.53
C LYS A 86 -6.71 23.26 2.70
N ALA A 87 -7.89 23.83 2.42
CA ALA A 87 -8.95 24.02 3.40
C ALA A 87 -9.49 22.66 3.89
N THR A 88 -9.08 22.27 5.10
CA THR A 88 -9.42 20.97 5.73
C THR A 88 -10.07 21.12 7.11
N GLY A 89 -10.16 22.35 7.62
CA GLY A 89 -10.74 22.67 8.91
C GLY A 89 -12.27 22.79 8.91
N THR A 90 -12.81 22.94 10.12
CA THR A 90 -14.22 23.24 10.40
C THR A 90 -14.31 24.37 11.44
N GLU A 91 -13.46 25.39 11.33
CA GLU A 91 -13.41 26.50 12.28
C GLU A 91 -14.47 27.55 11.95
N ASP A 92 -15.47 27.65 12.81
CA ASP A 92 -16.63 28.54 12.68
C ASP A 92 -16.30 29.91 13.33
N PHE A 93 -15.76 30.83 12.53
CA PHE A 93 -15.53 32.21 12.94
C PHE A 93 -16.75 33.07 12.63
N SER A 94 -17.34 33.68 13.66
CA SER A 94 -18.57 34.50 13.60
C SER A 94 -18.48 35.82 12.78
N ASP A 95 -17.41 35.99 12.01
CA ASP A 95 -17.15 37.13 11.11
C ASP A 95 -16.45 36.76 9.80
N VAL A 96 -16.61 35.50 9.38
CA VAL A 96 -16.12 34.93 8.13
C VAL A 96 -17.25 34.08 7.52
N ASP A 97 -17.86 34.54 6.43
CA ASP A 97 -18.99 33.85 5.78
C ASP A 97 -18.50 32.79 4.77
N GLU A 98 -19.27 31.73 4.51
CA GLU A 98 -18.91 30.71 3.49
C GLU A 98 -18.79 31.27 2.06
N ASN A 99 -19.39 32.45 1.83
CA ASN A 99 -19.35 33.18 0.57
C ASN A 99 -18.26 34.29 0.53
N ASP A 100 -17.51 34.52 1.63
CA ASP A 100 -16.38 35.45 1.62
C ASP A 100 -15.23 34.87 0.76
N TRP A 101 -14.64 35.70 -0.11
CA TRP A 101 -13.57 35.24 -1.02
C TRP A 101 -12.34 34.66 -0.31
N PHE A 102 -12.12 35.03 0.95
CA PHE A 102 -11.04 34.54 1.81
C PHE A 102 -11.41 33.31 2.67
N TYR A 103 -12.65 32.81 2.62
CA TYR A 103 -13.15 31.73 3.48
C TYR A 103 -12.21 30.50 3.50
N ASN A 104 -11.88 29.98 2.31
CA ASN A 104 -10.99 28.83 2.16
C ASN A 104 -9.57 29.11 2.67
N ALA A 105 -9.04 30.33 2.49
CA ALA A 105 -7.73 30.71 2.98
C ALA A 105 -7.69 30.86 4.52
N VAL A 106 -8.79 31.32 5.13
CA VAL A 106 -8.95 31.30 6.59
C VAL A 106 -8.97 29.85 7.09
N LEU A 107 -9.78 28.97 6.50
CA LEU A 107 -9.82 27.54 6.90
C LEU A 107 -8.50 26.78 6.65
N ALA A 108 -7.70 27.20 5.66
CA ALA A 108 -6.40 26.60 5.35
C ALA A 108 -5.26 27.11 6.25
N THR A 109 -5.41 28.26 6.91
CA THR A 109 -4.30 28.92 7.65
C THR A 109 -4.58 29.20 9.13
N SER A 110 -5.85 29.26 9.56
CA SER A 110 -6.21 29.39 10.99
C SER A 110 -5.75 28.24 11.90
N PRO A 111 -5.67 26.96 11.47
CA PRO A 111 -5.27 25.88 12.37
C PRO A 111 -3.83 25.96 12.88
N GLU A 112 -2.92 26.60 12.14
CA GLU A 112 -1.47 26.61 12.45
C GLU A 112 -0.78 27.97 12.33
N LEU A 113 -1.30 28.92 11.52
CA LEU A 113 -0.64 30.20 11.23
C LEU A 113 -1.36 31.41 11.82
N PHE A 114 -2.69 31.53 11.64
CA PHE A 114 -3.46 32.71 12.03
C PHE A 114 -4.43 32.45 13.19
N ASP A 115 -3.96 32.63 14.43
CA ASP A 115 -4.83 32.60 15.61
C ASP A 115 -6.01 33.59 15.47
N GLY A 116 -7.20 33.21 15.93
CA GLY A 116 -8.35 34.11 16.09
C GLY A 116 -8.12 35.16 17.19
N MET A 117 -8.69 36.36 17.04
CA MET A 117 -8.44 37.49 17.94
C MET A 117 -9.33 37.51 19.20
N GLY A 118 -9.98 36.38 19.51
CA GLY A 118 -10.88 36.21 20.66
C GLY A 118 -12.36 36.27 20.27
N ASN A 119 -13.25 36.00 21.23
CA ASN A 119 -14.71 36.04 21.08
C ASN A 119 -15.30 35.23 19.90
N GLY A 120 -14.58 34.24 19.36
CA GLY A 120 -15.00 33.48 18.18
C GLY A 120 -14.90 34.28 16.87
N ARG A 121 -13.90 35.17 16.75
CA ARG A 121 -13.71 36.06 15.60
C ARG A 121 -12.30 35.96 15.01
N PHE A 122 -12.20 35.96 13.68
CA PHE A 122 -10.95 36.00 12.93
C PHE A 122 -10.47 37.43 12.69
N GLU A 123 -11.36 38.43 12.69
CA GLU A 123 -11.10 39.83 12.33
C GLU A 123 -10.40 39.95 10.95
N PRO A 124 -11.01 39.44 9.85
CA PRO A 124 -10.36 39.36 8.53
C PRO A 124 -9.88 40.72 8.00
N LYS A 125 -10.58 41.80 8.37
CA LYS A 125 -10.33 43.19 7.94
C LYS A 125 -9.31 43.93 8.82
N ALA A 126 -8.79 43.31 9.88
CA ALA A 126 -7.78 43.95 10.73
C ALA A 126 -6.40 43.95 10.05
N GLN A 127 -5.72 45.10 10.09
CA GLN A 127 -4.39 45.30 9.49
C GLN A 127 -3.29 44.58 10.28
N LEU A 128 -2.39 43.88 9.59
CA LEU A 128 -1.24 43.20 10.21
C LEU A 128 -0.11 44.17 10.60
N THR A 129 0.56 43.90 11.72
CA THR A 129 1.87 44.50 12.03
C THR A 129 3.01 43.71 11.39
N ARG A 130 4.18 44.34 11.21
CA ARG A 130 5.38 43.67 10.69
C ARG A 130 5.84 42.49 11.56
N GLU A 131 5.67 42.58 12.87
CA GLU A 131 5.97 41.49 13.80
C GLU A 131 4.97 40.31 13.71
N GLN A 132 3.71 40.57 13.36
CA GLN A 132 2.73 39.51 13.05
C GLN A 132 3.03 38.86 11.70
N ALA A 133 3.38 39.65 10.68
CA ALA A 133 3.84 39.13 9.38
C ALA A 133 5.07 38.23 9.51
N ALA A 134 6.05 38.63 10.34
CA ALA A 134 7.23 37.81 10.65
C ALA A 134 6.84 36.44 11.22
N LYS A 135 5.95 36.41 12.23
CA LYS A 135 5.45 35.16 12.82
C LYS A 135 4.85 34.21 11.77
N VAL A 136 3.88 34.68 10.98
CA VAL A 136 3.14 33.80 10.07
C VAL A 136 3.99 33.28 8.91
N ILE A 137 4.96 34.07 8.43
CA ILE A 137 5.91 33.64 7.38
C ILE A 137 6.92 32.63 7.96
N VAL A 138 7.52 32.92 9.13
CA VAL A 138 8.46 32.01 9.79
C VAL A 138 7.80 30.67 10.13
N GLN A 139 6.55 30.66 10.60
CA GLN A 139 5.83 29.42 10.86
C GLN A 139 5.43 28.68 9.57
N GLY A 140 4.89 29.39 8.58
CA GLY A 140 4.41 28.78 7.33
C GLY A 140 5.52 28.06 6.55
N TYR A 141 6.69 28.68 6.46
CA TYR A 141 7.88 28.09 5.83
C TYR A 141 8.77 27.31 6.83
N GLN A 142 8.33 27.12 8.08
CA GLN A 142 9.05 26.42 9.15
C GLN A 142 10.52 26.87 9.32
N LEU A 143 10.77 28.18 9.15
CA LEU A 143 12.10 28.76 9.18
C LEU A 143 12.73 28.62 10.58
N THR A 144 14.04 28.39 10.60
CA THR A 144 14.85 28.40 11.83
C THR A 144 16.05 29.32 11.65
N GLY A 145 16.56 29.87 12.75
CA GLY A 145 17.61 30.89 12.73
C GLY A 145 17.46 31.87 13.89
N LYS A 146 18.51 32.62 14.22
CA LYS A 146 18.52 33.58 15.33
C LYS A 146 19.59 34.69 15.16
N ALA A 147 19.23 35.74 14.43
CA ALA A 147 20.05 36.95 14.35
C ALA A 147 19.99 37.79 15.65
N ASP A 148 21.05 38.55 15.94
CA ASP A 148 21.00 39.59 16.98
C ASP A 148 20.24 40.82 16.48
N LEU A 149 19.18 41.19 17.18
CA LEU A 149 18.37 42.38 16.88
C LEU A 149 18.94 43.68 17.46
N SER A 150 20.03 43.64 18.25
CA SER A 150 20.63 44.83 18.88
C SER A 150 21.08 45.91 17.88
N GLN A 151 21.33 45.52 16.63
CA GLN A 151 21.63 46.39 15.49
C GLN A 151 20.47 47.32 15.09
N PHE A 152 19.22 47.02 15.48
CA PHE A 152 18.05 47.86 15.20
C PHE A 152 17.70 48.72 16.43
N ALA A 153 17.71 50.04 16.26
CA ALA A 153 17.57 51.01 17.36
C ALA A 153 16.20 50.98 18.07
N ASP A 154 15.20 50.30 17.48
CA ASP A 154 13.86 50.13 18.05
C ASP A 154 13.47 48.67 18.34
N ALA A 155 14.42 47.72 18.31
CA ALA A 155 14.16 46.31 18.63
C ALA A 155 13.47 46.10 20.00
N SER A 156 13.73 47.00 20.97
CA SER A 156 13.07 47.01 22.28
C SER A 156 11.57 47.33 22.25
N LYS A 157 11.01 47.76 21.11
CA LYS A 157 9.56 47.93 20.88
C LYS A 157 8.87 46.64 20.41
N ALA A 158 9.61 45.60 20.05
CA ALA A 158 9.02 44.33 19.64
C ALA A 158 8.21 43.71 20.78
N SER A 159 7.04 43.18 20.48
CA SER A 159 6.26 42.42 21.44
C SER A 159 7.04 41.17 21.89
N LYS A 160 7.02 40.86 23.20
CA LYS A 160 7.83 39.76 23.77
C LYS A 160 7.61 38.39 23.11
N TRP A 161 6.43 38.13 22.57
CA TRP A 161 6.10 36.90 21.84
C TRP A 161 6.68 36.87 20.41
N ALA A 162 6.99 38.04 19.84
CA ALA A 162 7.44 38.18 18.45
C ALA A 162 8.96 38.13 18.29
N VAL A 163 9.71 38.31 19.39
CA VAL A 163 11.18 38.46 19.36
C VAL A 163 11.85 37.32 18.60
N SER A 164 11.57 36.06 18.91
CA SER A 164 12.18 34.91 18.22
C SER A 164 11.83 34.85 16.73
N TYR A 165 10.58 35.16 16.35
CA TYR A 165 10.20 35.21 14.94
C TYR A 165 10.88 36.35 14.18
N LEU A 166 11.14 37.48 14.85
CA LEU A 166 11.93 38.58 14.29
C LEU A 166 13.42 38.24 14.21
N GLU A 167 14.00 37.57 15.22
CA GLU A 167 15.37 37.03 15.19
C GLU A 167 15.55 36.08 14.00
N THR A 168 14.62 35.13 13.79
CA THR A 168 14.64 34.17 12.67
C THR A 168 14.41 34.84 11.32
N ALA A 169 13.47 35.79 11.22
CA ALA A 169 13.17 36.49 9.97
C ALA A 169 14.32 37.43 9.53
N VAL A 170 15.09 37.98 10.45
CA VAL A 170 16.32 38.73 10.11
C VAL A 170 17.43 37.77 9.67
N ASP A 171 17.61 36.63 10.36
CA ASP A 171 18.65 35.64 10.05
C ASP A 171 18.49 35.06 8.63
N ASN A 172 17.25 34.78 8.23
CA ASN A 172 16.91 34.24 6.91
C ASN A 172 16.75 35.34 5.83
N GLY A 173 17.15 36.59 6.09
CA GLY A 173 17.06 37.71 5.12
C GLY A 173 15.64 38.16 4.75
N VAL A 174 14.61 37.55 5.35
CA VAL A 174 13.19 37.91 5.17
C VAL A 174 12.97 39.37 5.56
N ILE A 175 13.56 39.81 6.69
CA ILE A 175 13.53 41.19 7.18
C ILE A 175 14.94 41.79 7.23
N ASN A 176 15.20 42.77 6.35
CA ASN A 176 16.47 43.52 6.33
C ASN A 176 16.35 44.91 7.01
N GLY A 177 15.30 45.13 7.80
CA GLY A 177 14.97 46.41 8.43
C GLY A 177 14.49 47.51 7.46
N LYS A 178 14.15 48.67 8.02
CA LYS A 178 13.89 49.95 7.35
C LYS A 178 15.03 50.92 7.69
N GLY A 179 16.22 50.65 7.16
CA GLY A 179 17.45 51.26 7.66
C GLY A 179 17.80 50.70 9.05
N SER A 180 18.15 51.57 10.01
CA SER A 180 18.50 51.17 11.38
C SER A 180 17.30 50.83 12.30
N LEU A 181 16.11 50.61 11.73
CA LEU A 181 14.88 50.29 12.45
C LEU A 181 14.31 48.95 11.98
N LEU A 182 13.81 48.15 12.91
CA LEU A 182 13.07 46.92 12.65
C LEU A 182 11.59 47.22 12.36
N ALA A 183 11.07 48.31 12.95
CA ALA A 183 9.68 48.77 12.84
C ALA A 183 8.65 47.66 13.17
N PRO A 184 8.77 46.94 14.30
CA PRO A 184 8.01 45.70 14.54
C PRO A 184 6.50 45.92 14.64
N GLN A 185 6.06 47.01 15.29
CA GLN A 185 4.65 47.31 15.52
C GLN A 185 3.99 48.14 14.40
N ASP A 186 4.76 48.59 13.41
CA ASP A 186 4.22 49.30 12.24
C ASP A 186 3.29 48.37 11.44
N LYS A 187 2.25 48.95 10.82
CA LYS A 187 1.42 48.21 9.86
C LYS A 187 2.24 47.89 8.60
N ILE A 188 2.19 46.64 8.18
CA ILE A 188 2.92 46.21 6.99
C ILE A 188 2.15 46.59 5.72
N SER A 189 2.85 47.11 4.72
CA SER A 189 2.26 47.40 3.41
C SER A 189 2.22 46.15 2.51
N ARG A 190 1.37 46.16 1.48
CA ARG A 190 1.27 45.08 0.50
C ARG A 190 2.60 44.82 -0.21
N GLU A 191 3.35 45.88 -0.55
CA GLU A 191 4.68 45.74 -1.16
C GLU A 191 5.77 45.23 -0.18
N GLU A 192 5.68 45.58 1.11
CA GLU A 192 6.60 45.06 2.14
C GLU A 192 6.37 43.57 2.42
N PHE A 193 5.11 43.12 2.53
CA PHE A 193 4.79 41.71 2.73
C PHE A 193 5.16 40.86 1.51
N ALA A 194 4.88 41.35 0.31
CA ALA A 194 5.30 40.69 -0.93
C ALA A 194 6.81 40.45 -0.97
N THR A 195 7.59 41.45 -0.56
CA THR A 195 9.05 41.37 -0.48
C THR A 195 9.54 40.36 0.57
N MET A 196 8.84 40.23 1.70
CA MET A 196 9.16 39.21 2.71
C MET A 196 8.88 37.79 2.20
N VAL A 197 7.73 37.55 1.55
CA VAL A 197 7.38 36.22 1.01
C VAL A 197 8.33 35.81 -0.11
N LYS A 198 8.65 36.68 -1.10
CA LYS A 198 9.62 36.33 -2.16
C LYS A 198 10.96 35.88 -1.59
N ARG A 199 11.56 36.67 -0.68
CA ARG A 199 12.86 36.34 -0.07
C ARG A 199 12.88 35.02 0.69
N THR A 200 11.71 34.56 1.14
CA THR A 200 11.57 33.26 1.81
C THR A 200 11.58 32.10 0.80
N ILE A 201 11.09 32.31 -0.42
CA ILE A 201 10.97 31.30 -1.47
C ILE A 201 12.30 31.05 -2.22
N ASP A 202 13.19 32.03 -2.27
CA ASP A 202 14.40 32.03 -3.13
C ASP A 202 15.56 31.06 -2.70
N ALA A 203 15.35 29.94 -1.94
CA ALA A 203 16.42 29.37 -1.06
C ALA A 203 16.78 27.83 -0.98
N THR A 204 16.30 26.86 -1.80
CA THR A 204 16.15 25.42 -1.30
C THR A 204 16.07 24.12 -2.26
N VAL A 205 17.06 23.55 -3.04
CA VAL A 205 16.68 22.90 -4.38
C VAL A 205 17.41 21.71 -5.35
N LYS A 206 17.32 20.27 -5.41
CA LYS A 206 18.13 19.19 -6.30
C LYS A 206 17.84 17.51 -6.49
N GLU A 207 18.35 16.34 -7.22
CA GLU A 207 19.08 15.58 -8.49
C GLU A 207 20.19 14.34 -8.42
N VAL A 208 20.16 13.18 -9.23
CA VAL A 208 20.76 11.74 -9.15
C VAL A 208 21.59 11.09 -10.34
N THR A 209 22.07 9.80 -10.26
CA THR A 209 22.67 8.94 -11.35
C THR A 209 22.38 7.38 -11.33
N PRO A 210 21.59 6.72 -12.22
CA PRO A 210 21.01 5.34 -12.03
C PRO A 210 21.85 4.04 -11.78
N ALA A 211 21.43 3.22 -10.80
CA ALA A 211 21.96 1.88 -10.41
C ALA A 211 20.92 0.71 -10.27
N VAL A 212 20.87 -0.07 -9.17
CA VAL A 212 19.79 -1.00 -8.73
C VAL A 212 19.52 -0.73 -7.24
N ALA A 213 18.26 -0.82 -6.77
CA ALA A 213 17.89 -0.45 -5.40
C ALA A 213 17.96 -1.61 -4.41
N SER A 214 17.30 -2.72 -4.73
CA SER A 214 17.27 -3.91 -3.87
C SER A 214 16.97 -5.17 -4.67
N VAL A 215 17.25 -6.32 -4.05
CA VAL A 215 16.94 -7.65 -4.54
C VAL A 215 16.43 -8.47 -3.36
N LYS A 216 15.18 -8.95 -3.41
CA LYS A 216 14.55 -9.74 -2.34
C LYS A 216 13.83 -10.96 -2.90
N GLY A 217 13.90 -12.09 -2.21
CA GLY A 217 13.00 -13.22 -2.49
C GLY A 217 11.56 -12.84 -2.13
N LEU A 218 10.60 -13.28 -2.94
CA LEU A 218 9.16 -13.12 -2.69
C LEU A 218 8.55 -14.42 -2.18
N ASN A 219 8.93 -15.55 -2.78
CA ASN A 219 8.52 -16.91 -2.41
C ASN A 219 9.49 -17.93 -3.02
N ALA A 220 9.17 -19.21 -2.91
CA ALA A 220 9.97 -20.35 -3.34
C ALA A 220 10.41 -20.32 -4.82
N LYS A 221 9.80 -19.52 -5.71
CA LYS A 221 10.29 -19.36 -7.10
C LYS A 221 10.37 -17.93 -7.61
N GLU A 222 9.90 -16.94 -6.86
CA GLU A 222 9.82 -15.55 -7.31
C GLU A 222 10.76 -14.64 -6.51
N LEU A 223 11.42 -13.70 -7.19
CA LEU A 223 12.37 -12.75 -6.61
C LEU A 223 12.19 -11.38 -7.27
N GLU A 224 12.06 -10.33 -6.48
CA GLU A 224 11.91 -8.95 -6.95
C GLU A 224 13.29 -8.27 -7.05
N VAL A 225 13.58 -7.70 -8.21
CA VAL A 225 14.66 -6.72 -8.42
C VAL A 225 14.02 -5.33 -8.49
N LYS A 226 14.25 -4.50 -7.48
CA LYS A 226 13.74 -3.13 -7.44
C LYS A 226 14.76 -2.15 -8.01
N PHE A 227 14.27 -1.23 -8.83
CA PHE A 227 14.98 -0.12 -9.45
C PHE A 227 14.35 1.19 -8.98
N ASN A 228 15.10 2.00 -8.24
CA ASN A 228 14.70 3.34 -7.78
C ASN A 228 14.39 4.40 -8.90
N THR A 229 14.39 4.06 -10.20
CA THR A 229 13.82 4.79 -11.37
C THR A 229 13.28 3.75 -12.33
N ALA A 230 12.25 4.12 -13.09
CA ALA A 230 11.76 3.39 -14.24
C ALA A 230 12.86 2.95 -15.23
N VAL A 231 12.96 1.65 -15.49
CA VAL A 231 13.75 1.05 -16.59
C VAL A 231 12.89 0.82 -17.85
N ASP A 232 13.54 0.68 -19.01
CA ASP A 232 12.88 0.29 -20.26
C ASP A 232 12.36 -1.15 -20.14
N ALA A 233 11.04 -1.32 -20.22
CA ALA A 233 10.41 -2.61 -19.97
C ALA A 233 10.85 -3.72 -20.96
N LYS A 234 11.30 -3.37 -22.18
CA LYS A 234 11.74 -4.36 -23.18
C LYS A 234 13.15 -4.86 -22.91
N ASP A 235 14.05 -3.98 -22.46
CA ASP A 235 15.41 -4.31 -22.05
C ASP A 235 15.45 -4.98 -20.67
N ALA A 236 14.51 -4.63 -19.78
CA ALA A 236 14.33 -5.21 -18.45
C ALA A 236 13.65 -6.60 -18.44
N ALA A 237 12.77 -6.91 -19.40
CA ALA A 237 12.15 -8.24 -19.50
C ALA A 237 13.12 -9.34 -20.02
N ILE A 238 14.36 -9.01 -20.36
CA ILE A 238 15.34 -9.97 -20.90
C ILE A 238 15.95 -10.79 -19.76
N THR A 239 15.52 -12.05 -19.60
CA THR A 239 15.99 -12.94 -18.53
C THR A 239 17.52 -13.06 -18.45
N THR A 240 18.24 -12.98 -19.57
CA THR A 240 19.71 -13.06 -19.60
C THR A 240 20.44 -11.81 -19.08
N LYS A 241 19.71 -10.75 -18.71
CA LYS A 241 20.22 -9.64 -17.88
C LYS A 241 20.52 -10.11 -16.45
N TYR A 242 19.80 -11.12 -15.98
CA TYR A 242 19.83 -11.59 -14.60
C TYR A 242 20.58 -12.92 -14.50
N ALA A 243 21.19 -13.18 -13.34
CA ALA A 243 21.73 -14.49 -12.99
C ALA A 243 21.62 -14.72 -11.48
N ILE A 244 21.28 -15.94 -11.09
CA ILE A 244 21.22 -16.39 -9.70
C ILE A 244 22.09 -17.64 -9.60
N GLU A 245 22.94 -17.73 -8.58
CA GLU A 245 23.85 -18.84 -8.41
C GLU A 245 23.11 -20.17 -8.21
N GLY A 246 23.40 -21.15 -9.07
CA GLY A 246 22.78 -22.48 -9.05
C GLY A 246 21.35 -22.58 -9.62
N VAL A 247 20.69 -21.47 -9.96
CA VAL A 247 19.27 -21.43 -10.32
C VAL A 247 19.06 -20.72 -11.67
N ALA A 248 18.25 -21.30 -12.56
CA ALA A 248 17.94 -20.71 -13.86
C ALA A 248 16.66 -19.87 -13.81
N ILE A 249 16.61 -18.79 -14.59
CA ILE A 249 15.52 -17.82 -14.62
C ILE A 249 14.65 -18.09 -15.85
N THR A 250 13.36 -18.35 -15.63
CA THR A 250 12.38 -18.76 -16.65
C THR A 250 11.60 -17.56 -17.21
N SER A 251 11.32 -16.56 -16.38
CA SER A 251 10.66 -15.31 -16.79
C SER A 251 11.16 -14.11 -15.99
N ALA A 252 11.03 -12.92 -16.56
CA ALA A 252 11.25 -11.63 -15.92
C ALA A 252 10.09 -10.71 -16.30
N VAL A 253 9.24 -10.36 -15.33
CA VAL A 253 8.03 -9.56 -15.52
C VAL A 253 8.24 -8.20 -14.89
N VAL A 254 8.18 -7.14 -15.70
CA VAL A 254 8.37 -5.75 -15.26
C VAL A 254 7.05 -5.21 -14.73
N ALA A 255 7.07 -4.58 -13.55
CA ALA A 255 5.98 -3.76 -13.07
C ALA A 255 5.84 -2.49 -13.93
N GLU A 256 4.64 -1.92 -14.00
CA GLU A 256 4.33 -0.83 -14.94
C GLU A 256 5.12 0.46 -14.69
N ASP A 257 5.32 0.78 -13.40
CA ASP A 257 6.17 1.88 -12.95
C ASP A 257 7.60 1.78 -13.54
N GLY A 258 7.98 0.61 -14.06
CA GLY A 258 9.32 0.28 -14.54
C GLY A 258 10.32 0.17 -13.38
N MET A 259 9.86 0.22 -12.13
CA MET A 259 10.70 0.25 -10.93
C MET A 259 10.83 -1.11 -10.28
N SER A 260 10.10 -2.15 -10.72
CA SER A 260 10.26 -3.50 -10.18
C SER A 260 10.28 -4.54 -11.29
N VAL A 261 11.07 -5.61 -11.13
CA VAL A 261 11.05 -6.78 -12.00
C VAL A 261 10.95 -8.04 -11.16
N THR A 262 9.86 -8.79 -11.32
CA THR A 262 9.68 -10.12 -10.73
C THR A 262 10.33 -11.16 -11.62
N LEU A 263 11.41 -11.76 -11.14
CA LEU A 263 12.07 -12.91 -11.74
C LEU A 263 11.41 -14.20 -11.25
N THR A 264 11.14 -15.14 -12.15
CA THR A 264 10.66 -16.49 -11.81
C THR A 264 11.74 -17.51 -12.16
N THR A 265 11.88 -18.57 -11.36
CA THR A 265 12.95 -19.57 -11.51
C THR A 265 12.50 -20.96 -11.98
N ASP A 266 13.47 -21.79 -12.38
CA ASP A 266 13.26 -23.19 -12.71
C ASP A 266 13.12 -24.08 -11.47
N LYS A 267 13.85 -23.79 -10.38
CA LYS A 267 13.87 -24.54 -9.11
C LYS A 267 13.60 -23.64 -7.88
N GLU A 268 13.51 -24.26 -6.71
CA GLU A 268 13.39 -23.61 -5.40
C GLU A 268 14.51 -22.56 -5.18
N LEU A 269 14.14 -21.34 -4.79
CA LEU A 269 15.03 -20.28 -4.34
C LEU A 269 15.52 -20.55 -2.90
N LYS A 270 16.41 -21.54 -2.76
CA LYS A 270 17.05 -21.90 -1.49
C LYS A 270 18.52 -21.45 -1.47
N LEU A 271 18.75 -20.19 -1.15
CA LEU A 271 20.05 -19.53 -1.23
C LEU A 271 20.66 -19.32 0.15
N THR A 272 21.98 -19.53 0.27
CA THR A 272 22.77 -19.17 1.45
C THR A 272 24.03 -18.48 0.95
N ASN A 273 24.05 -17.15 1.05
CA ASN A 273 25.02 -16.25 0.43
C ASN A 273 25.20 -16.51 -1.08
N GLY A 274 24.13 -16.93 -1.78
CA GLY A 274 24.16 -17.22 -3.21
C GLY A 274 24.22 -15.94 -4.03
N LYS A 275 25.12 -15.87 -4.99
CA LYS A 275 25.32 -14.65 -5.77
C LYS A 275 24.13 -14.36 -6.71
N VAL A 276 23.65 -13.12 -6.70
CA VAL A 276 22.72 -12.57 -7.68
C VAL A 276 23.42 -11.45 -8.47
N THR A 277 23.30 -11.47 -9.80
CA THR A 277 23.84 -10.46 -10.71
C THR A 277 22.71 -9.87 -11.55
N VAL A 278 22.70 -8.54 -11.71
CA VAL A 278 21.84 -7.79 -12.64
C VAL A 278 22.73 -6.96 -13.55
N LYS A 279 22.80 -7.34 -14.82
CA LYS A 279 23.53 -6.63 -15.88
C LYS A 279 22.87 -5.29 -16.20
N PRO A 280 23.63 -4.31 -16.73
CA PRO A 280 23.13 -2.99 -17.10
C PRO A 280 21.82 -3.02 -17.91
N VAL A 281 20.79 -2.35 -17.40
CA VAL A 281 19.44 -2.21 -17.99
C VAL A 281 19.23 -0.74 -18.40
N LYS A 282 18.60 -0.49 -19.55
CA LYS A 282 18.28 0.88 -20.01
C LYS A 282 17.25 1.57 -19.12
N THR A 283 17.33 2.88 -18.98
CA THR A 283 16.26 3.67 -18.33
C THR A 283 15.07 3.91 -19.27
N LYS A 284 13.87 4.13 -18.70
CA LYS A 284 12.66 4.55 -19.44
C LYS A 284 12.81 5.97 -20.03
N ALA A 285 13.69 6.80 -19.45
CA ALA A 285 13.88 8.21 -19.80
C ALA A 285 14.94 8.45 -20.91
N ASP A 286 16.03 7.68 -20.95
CA ASP A 286 16.98 7.66 -22.06
C ASP A 286 17.55 6.24 -22.25
N ALA A 287 17.35 5.68 -23.44
CA ALA A 287 17.84 4.36 -23.86
C ALA A 287 19.37 4.27 -24.01
N LYS A 288 20.10 5.39 -23.89
CA LYS A 288 21.57 5.45 -23.78
C LYS A 288 22.05 5.38 -22.32
N VAL A 289 21.21 5.78 -21.36
CA VAL A 289 21.53 5.69 -19.94
C VAL A 289 21.18 4.28 -19.47
N LEU A 290 22.18 3.62 -18.90
CA LEU A 290 22.10 2.27 -18.37
C LEU A 290 22.27 2.31 -16.85
N THR A 291 21.68 1.35 -16.15
CA THR A 291 22.04 1.08 -14.76
C THR A 291 23.47 0.56 -14.65
N GLU A 292 24.15 0.86 -13.54
CA GLU A 292 25.38 0.14 -13.16
C GLU A 292 25.10 -1.39 -13.01
N GLU A 293 26.14 -2.23 -13.17
CA GLU A 293 26.01 -3.68 -12.96
C GLU A 293 25.94 -3.99 -11.46
N PHE A 294 24.83 -4.56 -11.01
CA PHE A 294 24.62 -4.93 -9.62
C PHE A 294 25.06 -6.38 -9.37
N ASN A 295 25.81 -6.60 -8.30
CA ASN A 295 26.23 -7.91 -7.83
C ASN A 295 26.08 -7.95 -6.31
N ASN A 296 25.28 -8.87 -5.77
CA ASN A 296 25.07 -9.03 -4.33
C ASN A 296 25.01 -10.52 -3.94
N LEU A 297 25.19 -10.83 -2.66
CA LEU A 297 24.94 -12.16 -2.10
C LEU A 297 23.58 -12.16 -1.40
N LEU A 298 22.73 -13.14 -1.70
CA LEU A 298 21.41 -13.29 -1.09
C LEU A 298 21.36 -14.58 -0.25
N THR A 299 20.89 -14.46 0.99
CA THR A 299 20.41 -15.59 1.78
C THR A 299 18.89 -15.49 1.84
N PHE A 300 18.22 -16.50 1.31
CA PHE A 300 16.76 -16.58 1.26
C PHE A 300 16.33 -18.04 1.20
N ALA A 301 15.30 -18.38 1.96
CA ALA A 301 14.57 -19.62 1.85
C ALA A 301 13.12 -19.33 2.24
N ASP A 302 12.18 -19.88 1.48
CA ASP A 302 10.76 -19.72 1.79
C ASP A 302 10.36 -20.56 3.01
N THR A 303 9.45 -20.02 3.82
CA THR A 303 8.89 -20.62 5.04
C THR A 303 7.40 -20.28 5.24
N THR A 304 6.81 -19.53 4.31
CA THR A 304 5.39 -19.20 4.26
C THR A 304 4.65 -20.26 3.45
N PRO A 305 3.51 -20.79 3.94
CA PRO A 305 2.67 -21.69 3.16
C PRO A 305 1.58 -20.93 2.41
N VAL A 306 1.40 -21.28 1.14
CA VAL A 306 0.41 -20.70 0.21
C VAL A 306 -0.99 -20.50 0.80
N SER A 307 -1.60 -19.34 0.52
CA SER A 307 -2.93 -18.95 0.97
C SER A 307 -3.79 -18.37 -0.18
N VAL A 308 -5.09 -18.14 0.06
CA VAL A 308 -6.00 -17.59 -0.95
C VAL A 308 -5.97 -16.07 -0.93
N ASN A 309 -5.68 -15.47 -2.08
CA ASN A 309 -5.74 -14.05 -2.34
C ASN A 309 -7.15 -13.62 -2.81
N THR A 310 -7.68 -14.23 -3.88
CA THR A 310 -9.02 -13.93 -4.41
C THR A 310 -9.81 -15.18 -4.80
N VAL A 311 -11.14 -15.06 -4.83
CA VAL A 311 -12.02 -16.06 -5.48
C VAL A 311 -13.05 -15.34 -6.35
N GLU A 312 -13.05 -15.68 -7.63
CA GLU A 312 -13.95 -15.13 -8.66
C GLU A 312 -14.85 -16.25 -9.18
N ALA A 313 -16.16 -16.16 -9.02
CA ALA A 313 -17.11 -17.21 -9.44
C ALA A 313 -18.20 -16.63 -10.34
N LYS A 314 -18.27 -17.09 -11.60
CA LYS A 314 -19.18 -16.56 -12.62
C LYS A 314 -19.57 -17.63 -13.65
N GLY A 315 -20.83 -17.63 -14.06
CA GLY A 315 -21.37 -18.54 -15.09
C GLY A 315 -21.38 -20.01 -14.66
N THR A 316 -20.35 -20.77 -15.06
CA THR A 316 -20.20 -22.21 -14.76
C THR A 316 -18.83 -22.55 -14.16
N THR A 317 -18.07 -21.53 -13.74
CA THR A 317 -16.67 -21.63 -13.31
C THR A 317 -16.39 -20.81 -12.06
N ALA A 318 -15.44 -21.26 -11.24
CA ALA A 318 -14.85 -20.48 -10.16
C ALA A 318 -13.32 -20.54 -10.25
N VAL A 319 -12.65 -19.40 -10.12
CA VAL A 319 -11.21 -19.24 -10.13
C VAL A 319 -10.76 -18.82 -8.75
N ILE A 320 -9.96 -19.66 -8.10
CA ILE A 320 -9.32 -19.40 -6.81
C ILE A 320 -7.90 -18.96 -7.12
N THR A 321 -7.56 -17.72 -6.83
CA THR A 321 -6.21 -17.17 -7.00
C THR A 321 -5.50 -17.19 -5.66
N PHE A 322 -4.34 -17.83 -5.61
CA PHE A 322 -3.45 -17.85 -4.46
C PHE A 322 -2.51 -16.63 -4.46
N ASP A 323 -1.88 -16.36 -3.32
CA ASP A 323 -0.82 -15.36 -3.18
C ASP A 323 0.48 -15.76 -3.91
N GLU A 324 0.85 -17.04 -3.86
CA GLU A 324 2.05 -17.60 -4.48
C GLU A 324 1.80 -18.76 -5.46
N LEU A 325 2.89 -19.36 -5.97
CA LEU A 325 2.85 -20.44 -6.95
C LEU A 325 2.67 -21.79 -6.25
N VAL A 326 1.57 -22.49 -6.59
CA VAL A 326 1.28 -23.82 -6.03
C VAL A 326 2.04 -24.90 -6.80
N GLN A 327 2.76 -25.76 -6.08
CA GLN A 327 3.41 -26.97 -6.62
C GLN A 327 2.44 -28.15 -6.67
N ASN A 328 1.56 -28.28 -5.69
CA ASN A 328 0.57 -29.35 -5.58
C ASN A 328 -0.71 -28.80 -4.93
N GLU A 329 -1.87 -29.06 -5.51
CA GLU A 329 -3.17 -28.62 -5.00
C GLU A 329 -3.74 -29.49 -3.85
N GLY A 330 -3.08 -30.61 -3.52
CA GLY A 330 -3.56 -31.55 -2.52
C GLY A 330 -4.89 -32.21 -2.90
N THR A 331 -5.75 -32.41 -1.91
CA THR A 331 -7.15 -32.84 -2.10
C THR A 331 -8.04 -31.60 -2.22
N VAL A 332 -8.76 -31.49 -3.33
CA VAL A 332 -9.76 -30.45 -3.61
C VAL A 332 -11.15 -31.06 -3.52
N SER A 333 -11.98 -30.57 -2.61
CA SER A 333 -13.38 -31.01 -2.42
C SER A 333 -14.36 -29.87 -2.65
N LEU A 334 -15.55 -30.20 -3.14
CA LEU A 334 -16.66 -29.28 -3.37
C LEU A 334 -17.91 -29.79 -2.64
N ASN A 335 -18.44 -29.00 -1.71
CA ASN A 335 -19.53 -29.37 -0.81
C ASN A 335 -19.26 -30.72 -0.08
N GLY A 336 -18.03 -30.91 0.41
CA GLY A 336 -17.57 -32.11 1.11
C GLY A 336 -17.07 -33.24 0.19
N THR A 337 -17.57 -33.36 -1.03
CA THR A 337 -17.16 -34.42 -1.98
C THR A 337 -15.86 -34.07 -2.70
N GLU A 338 -14.87 -34.96 -2.69
CA GLU A 338 -13.62 -34.81 -3.45
C GLU A 338 -13.88 -34.71 -4.97
N LEU A 339 -13.29 -33.71 -5.62
CA LEU A 339 -13.42 -33.49 -7.05
C LEU A 339 -12.42 -34.34 -7.85
N SER A 340 -12.87 -34.89 -8.97
CA SER A 340 -12.01 -35.53 -9.96
C SER A 340 -11.20 -34.52 -10.77
N LYS A 341 -10.02 -34.93 -11.26
CA LYS A 341 -9.04 -34.05 -11.96
C LYS A 341 -9.52 -33.47 -13.31
N ASP A 342 -10.70 -33.86 -13.82
CA ASP A 342 -11.38 -33.24 -14.96
C ASP A 342 -12.28 -32.05 -14.56
N ARG A 343 -12.63 -31.94 -13.27
CA ARG A 343 -13.51 -30.90 -12.71
C ARG A 343 -12.77 -29.65 -12.23
N TYR A 344 -11.44 -29.67 -12.26
CA TYR A 344 -10.61 -28.49 -12.01
C TYR A 344 -9.25 -28.55 -12.70
N THR A 345 -8.60 -27.41 -12.84
CA THR A 345 -7.21 -27.30 -13.30
C THR A 345 -6.40 -26.35 -12.43
N LEU A 346 -5.19 -26.74 -12.05
CA LEU A 346 -4.20 -25.86 -11.42
C LEU A 346 -3.27 -25.28 -12.50
N SER A 347 -3.03 -23.97 -12.46
CA SER A 347 -2.08 -23.29 -13.33
C SER A 347 -1.42 -22.10 -12.61
N GLY A 348 -0.16 -22.27 -12.21
CA GLY A 348 0.61 -21.27 -11.46
C GLY A 348 -0.08 -20.90 -10.13
N LYS A 349 -0.57 -19.66 -10.04
CA LYS A 349 -1.30 -19.15 -8.86
C LYS A 349 -2.81 -19.35 -8.93
N LYS A 350 -3.37 -20.08 -9.92
CA LYS A 350 -4.83 -20.18 -10.12
C LYS A 350 -5.32 -21.63 -10.16
N LEU A 351 -6.27 -21.98 -9.29
CA LEU A 351 -7.07 -23.20 -9.34
C LEU A 351 -8.45 -22.87 -9.92
N THR A 352 -8.76 -23.40 -11.10
CA THR A 352 -10.04 -23.16 -11.80
C THR A 352 -10.94 -24.39 -11.68
N ILE A 353 -12.11 -24.25 -11.03
CA ILE A 353 -13.15 -25.28 -10.90
C ILE A 353 -14.21 -25.08 -11.99
N THR A 354 -14.68 -26.17 -12.59
CA THR A 354 -15.61 -26.16 -13.74
C THR A 354 -16.90 -26.95 -13.46
N GLY A 355 -17.94 -26.73 -14.26
CA GLY A 355 -19.21 -27.46 -14.17
C GLY A 355 -20.07 -27.03 -12.96
N LEU A 356 -20.00 -25.75 -12.61
CA LEU A 356 -20.84 -25.12 -11.60
C LEU A 356 -22.14 -24.60 -12.22
N THR A 357 -23.11 -24.23 -11.39
CA THR A 357 -24.37 -23.60 -11.80
C THR A 357 -24.41 -22.15 -11.33
N ALA A 358 -24.81 -21.22 -12.20
CA ALA A 358 -25.00 -19.82 -11.84
C ALA A 358 -26.06 -19.65 -10.74
N GLU A 359 -25.94 -18.56 -9.98
CA GLU A 359 -26.83 -18.16 -8.87
C GLU A 359 -26.85 -19.14 -7.68
N GLN A 360 -26.05 -20.21 -7.71
CA GLN A 360 -25.87 -21.18 -6.63
C GLN A 360 -24.63 -20.88 -5.77
N THR A 361 -24.71 -21.21 -4.47
CA THR A 361 -23.59 -21.12 -3.52
C THR A 361 -22.91 -22.48 -3.36
N TYR A 362 -21.58 -22.46 -3.29
CA TYR A 362 -20.73 -23.64 -3.08
C TYR A 362 -19.71 -23.38 -1.97
N LYS A 363 -19.30 -24.45 -1.30
CA LYS A 363 -18.15 -24.50 -0.40
C LYS A 363 -17.05 -25.32 -1.06
N VAL A 364 -15.85 -24.78 -1.13
CA VAL A 364 -14.63 -25.50 -1.54
C VAL A 364 -13.73 -25.71 -0.33
N ASP A 365 -13.17 -26.91 -0.22
CA ASP A 365 -12.15 -27.27 0.76
C ASP A 365 -10.91 -27.74 0.01
N ILE A 366 -9.74 -27.18 0.31
CA ILE A 366 -8.44 -27.57 -0.27
C ILE A 366 -7.51 -27.91 0.90
N VAL A 367 -7.00 -29.15 0.93
CA VAL A 367 -6.22 -29.69 2.05
C VAL A 367 -4.95 -30.37 1.56
N GLY A 368 -3.82 -30.07 2.20
CA GLY A 368 -2.53 -30.67 1.85
C GLY A 368 -1.88 -30.08 0.59
N ALA A 369 -2.34 -28.93 0.10
CA ALA A 369 -1.67 -28.19 -0.97
C ALA A 369 -0.26 -27.73 -0.53
N THR A 370 0.68 -27.57 -1.46
CA THR A 370 2.03 -27.07 -1.20
C THR A 370 2.45 -25.98 -2.17
N ASP A 371 3.23 -25.04 -1.66
CA ASP A 371 4.17 -24.21 -2.45
C ASP A 371 5.36 -25.04 -2.98
N PHE A 372 6.32 -24.37 -3.64
CA PHE A 372 7.53 -25.00 -4.20
C PHE A 372 8.71 -25.18 -3.24
N ALA A 373 8.63 -24.68 -2.00
CA ALA A 373 9.53 -25.02 -0.89
C ALA A 373 8.99 -26.21 -0.06
N ASN A 374 7.80 -26.71 -0.39
CA ASN A 374 7.07 -27.81 0.25
C ASN A 374 6.47 -27.46 1.63
N ASN A 375 6.21 -26.18 1.93
CA ASN A 375 5.35 -25.89 3.09
C ASN A 375 3.90 -26.30 2.74
N ILE A 376 3.18 -26.88 3.69
CA ILE A 376 1.78 -27.28 3.47
C ILE A 376 0.84 -26.15 3.87
N ALA A 377 -0.07 -25.81 2.95
CA ALA A 377 -1.18 -24.90 3.19
C ALA A 377 -2.05 -25.36 4.37
N ASN A 378 -2.43 -24.41 5.21
CA ASN A 378 -3.52 -24.62 6.16
C ASN A 378 -4.82 -24.91 5.39
N PRO A 379 -5.69 -25.86 5.82
CA PRO A 379 -6.96 -26.21 5.19
C PRO A 379 -7.78 -24.99 4.76
N ILE A 380 -7.73 -24.72 3.46
CA ILE A 380 -8.38 -23.60 2.80
C ILE A 380 -9.86 -23.98 2.65
N ALA A 381 -10.75 -23.25 3.33
CA ALA A 381 -12.18 -23.47 3.23
C ALA A 381 -12.85 -22.15 2.82
N VAL A 382 -13.35 -22.06 1.59
CA VAL A 382 -13.97 -20.84 1.04
C VAL A 382 -15.40 -21.13 0.63
N ASN A 383 -16.31 -20.20 0.92
CA ASN A 383 -17.68 -20.21 0.41
C ASN A 383 -17.80 -19.12 -0.66
N PHE A 384 -18.38 -19.43 -1.81
CA PHE A 384 -18.62 -18.48 -2.88
C PHE A 384 -19.97 -18.72 -3.55
N THR A 385 -20.58 -17.67 -4.10
CA THR A 385 -21.79 -17.77 -4.91
C THR A 385 -21.43 -17.46 -6.36
N VAL A 386 -21.85 -18.31 -7.30
CA VAL A 386 -21.52 -18.14 -8.71
C VAL A 386 -22.39 -17.03 -9.28
N ALA A 387 -21.79 -15.92 -9.66
CA ALA A 387 -22.49 -14.82 -10.31
C ALA A 387 -23.13 -15.26 -11.64
N LYS A 388 -24.23 -14.60 -12.01
CA LYS A 388 -24.80 -14.72 -13.36
C LYS A 388 -23.77 -14.23 -14.38
N ALA A 389 -23.88 -14.66 -15.64
CA ALA A 389 -23.11 -14.02 -16.70
C ALA A 389 -23.72 -12.63 -16.96
N ASP A 390 -23.09 -11.58 -16.42
CA ASP A 390 -23.54 -10.20 -16.59
C ASP A 390 -23.60 -9.82 -18.06
N VAL A 391 -24.71 -9.17 -18.45
CA VAL A 391 -24.77 -8.35 -19.66
C VAL A 391 -24.63 -6.93 -19.17
N ASP A 392 -23.48 -6.33 -19.45
CA ASP A 392 -23.20 -4.95 -19.10
C ASP A 392 -24.01 -4.00 -20.00
N ASN A 393 -24.72 -3.07 -19.36
CA ASN A 393 -25.54 -2.03 -19.99
C ASN A 393 -25.23 -0.65 -19.37
N SER A 394 -24.10 -0.51 -18.69
CA SER A 394 -23.61 0.76 -18.17
C SER A 394 -23.33 1.76 -19.29
N LYS A 395 -22.93 2.97 -18.91
CA LYS A 395 -22.21 3.90 -19.80
C LYS A 395 -21.00 4.44 -19.03
N PRO A 396 -19.80 4.42 -19.61
CA PRO A 396 -18.65 5.04 -18.99
C PRO A 396 -18.85 6.56 -18.88
N THR A 397 -18.89 7.04 -17.64
CA THR A 397 -18.86 8.46 -17.29
C THR A 397 -17.40 8.91 -17.09
N VAL A 398 -17.16 10.22 -17.03
CA VAL A 398 -15.80 10.77 -16.89
C VAL A 398 -15.77 11.94 -15.90
N SER A 399 -14.70 12.00 -15.12
CA SER A 399 -14.31 13.16 -14.30
C SER A 399 -12.89 13.59 -14.66
N THR A 400 -12.51 14.83 -14.33
CA THR A 400 -11.30 15.46 -14.90
C THR A 400 -10.56 16.36 -13.93
N ALA A 401 -9.23 16.32 -13.98
CA ALA A 401 -8.31 17.21 -13.26
C ALA A 401 -7.22 17.75 -14.19
N VAL A 402 -6.68 18.93 -13.89
CA VAL A 402 -5.66 19.59 -14.74
C VAL A 402 -4.55 20.18 -13.88
N ASN A 403 -3.30 19.87 -14.22
CA ASN A 403 -2.09 20.28 -13.51
C ASN A 403 -0.91 20.28 -14.50
N GLY A 404 0.01 21.23 -14.43
CA GLY A 404 1.01 21.42 -15.49
C GLY A 404 0.33 21.71 -16.83
N THR A 405 0.86 21.14 -17.91
CA THR A 405 0.14 20.95 -19.17
C THR A 405 -0.63 19.62 -19.22
N GLU A 406 -0.67 18.88 -18.11
CA GLU A 406 -1.25 17.55 -18.02
C GLU A 406 -2.75 17.63 -17.68
N ILE A 407 -3.56 16.88 -18.43
CA ILE A 407 -5.00 16.75 -18.19
C ILE A 407 -5.28 15.28 -17.90
N THR A 408 -5.72 14.98 -16.67
CA THR A 408 -6.16 13.66 -16.25
C THR A 408 -7.67 13.50 -16.50
N PHE A 409 -8.03 12.38 -17.10
CA PHE A 409 -9.39 11.87 -17.28
C PHE A 409 -9.53 10.57 -16.49
N ASP A 410 -10.49 10.53 -15.59
CA ASP A 410 -10.81 9.39 -14.74
C ASP A 410 -12.21 8.89 -15.13
N PHE A 411 -12.26 7.75 -15.82
CA PHE A 411 -13.49 7.13 -16.33
C PHE A 411 -14.02 6.07 -15.36
N SER A 412 -15.34 6.01 -15.19
CA SER A 412 -15.94 5.12 -14.19
C SER A 412 -15.73 3.61 -14.41
N GLU A 413 -15.40 3.21 -15.64
CA GLU A 413 -15.30 1.81 -16.10
C GLU A 413 -14.20 1.69 -17.19
N GLU A 414 -13.62 0.50 -17.38
CA GLU A 414 -12.53 0.27 -18.36
C GLU A 414 -13.00 0.53 -19.80
N LEU A 415 -12.26 1.36 -20.54
CA LEU A 415 -12.61 1.70 -21.92
C LEU A 415 -12.12 0.65 -22.94
N MET A 416 -12.92 0.37 -23.98
CA MET A 416 -12.44 -0.38 -25.15
C MET A 416 -11.61 0.51 -26.10
N LYS A 417 -10.62 -0.11 -26.75
CA LYS A 417 -9.84 0.53 -27.81
C LYS A 417 -10.59 0.47 -29.14
N GLN A 418 -10.66 1.59 -29.86
CA GLN A 418 -11.48 1.82 -31.04
C GLN A 418 -10.67 2.47 -32.16
N LYS A 419 -11.19 2.42 -33.40
CA LYS A 419 -10.68 3.18 -34.55
C LYS A 419 -11.49 4.44 -34.77
N PHE A 420 -10.87 5.59 -34.57
CA PHE A 420 -11.43 6.89 -34.92
C PHE A 420 -11.01 7.26 -36.35
N VAL A 421 -11.97 7.59 -37.21
CA VAL A 421 -11.69 8.13 -38.55
C VAL A 421 -11.25 9.59 -38.40
N VAL A 422 -10.17 9.95 -39.09
CA VAL A 422 -9.59 11.31 -39.06
C VAL A 422 -9.85 12.01 -40.38
N ASP A 423 -9.52 11.34 -41.49
CA ASP A 423 -9.75 11.79 -42.87
C ASP A 423 -10.24 10.60 -43.72
N ALA A 424 -10.63 10.86 -44.98
CA ALA A 424 -11.24 9.86 -45.87
C ALA A 424 -10.46 8.53 -46.02
N ASP A 425 -9.12 8.59 -45.96
CA ASP A 425 -8.21 7.44 -46.06
C ASP A 425 -7.41 7.16 -44.76
N ALA A 426 -7.71 7.85 -43.65
CA ALA A 426 -6.89 7.81 -42.42
C ALA A 426 -7.70 7.57 -41.14
N SER A 427 -7.18 6.70 -40.26
CA SER A 427 -7.75 6.43 -38.94
C SER A 427 -6.67 6.25 -37.87
N VAL A 428 -7.04 6.52 -36.62
CA VAL A 428 -6.17 6.44 -35.43
C VAL A 428 -6.83 5.52 -34.40
N GLU A 429 -6.05 4.63 -33.79
CA GLU A 429 -6.51 3.80 -32.67
C GLU A 429 -6.34 4.54 -31.33
N GLY A 430 -7.35 4.42 -30.46
CA GLY A 430 -7.39 5.00 -29.12
C GLY A 430 -8.67 4.64 -28.36
N TYR A 431 -8.84 5.15 -27.14
CA TYR A 431 -9.97 4.82 -26.25
C TYR A 431 -11.11 5.85 -26.32
N ALA A 432 -10.75 7.14 -26.24
CA ALA A 432 -11.64 8.28 -26.44
C ALA A 432 -10.94 9.34 -27.30
N LYS A 433 -11.74 10.22 -27.94
CA LYS A 433 -11.25 11.44 -28.58
C LYS A 433 -11.34 12.58 -27.57
N VAL A 434 -10.26 13.34 -27.41
CA VAL A 434 -10.22 14.54 -26.58
C VAL A 434 -9.88 15.74 -27.46
N THR A 435 -10.67 16.80 -27.41
CA THR A 435 -10.39 18.04 -28.15
C THR A 435 -10.05 19.14 -27.14
N VAL A 436 -8.83 19.68 -27.21
CA VAL A 436 -8.32 20.75 -26.35
C VAL A 436 -8.18 22.00 -27.23
N GLY A 437 -9.17 22.89 -27.16
CA GLY A 437 -9.27 24.05 -28.05
C GLY A 437 -9.45 23.62 -29.50
N SER A 438 -8.44 23.88 -30.35
CA SER A 438 -8.39 23.44 -31.75
C SER A 438 -7.60 22.13 -31.97
N THR A 439 -6.94 21.60 -30.94
CA THR A 439 -6.05 20.43 -31.07
C THR A 439 -6.78 19.15 -30.65
N VAL A 440 -6.70 18.11 -31.48
CA VAL A 440 -7.33 16.81 -31.21
C VAL A 440 -6.27 15.81 -30.73
N PHE A 441 -6.54 15.22 -29.57
CA PHE A 441 -5.84 14.11 -28.95
C PHE A 441 -6.71 12.85 -29.02
N TYR A 442 -6.08 11.69 -28.95
CA TYR A 442 -6.75 10.39 -28.87
C TYR A 442 -6.05 9.59 -27.78
N LEU A 443 -6.78 9.26 -26.70
CA LEU A 443 -6.25 8.55 -25.54
C LEU A 443 -5.74 7.17 -25.96
N LYS A 444 -4.54 6.78 -25.54
CA LYS A 444 -3.83 5.54 -25.91
C LYS A 444 -3.14 4.93 -24.70
N ASP A 445 -2.61 3.73 -24.89
CA ASP A 445 -1.86 2.95 -23.88
C ASP A 445 -0.67 3.72 -23.28
N ALA A 446 -0.13 4.71 -24.00
CA ALA A 446 0.98 5.56 -23.54
C ALA A 446 0.52 6.74 -22.66
N ASP A 447 -0.77 7.04 -22.66
CA ASP A 447 -1.40 8.08 -21.84
C ASP A 447 -1.99 7.47 -20.55
N LEU A 448 -1.79 6.18 -20.28
CA LEU A 448 -2.33 5.50 -19.09
C LEU A 448 -1.53 5.83 -17.83
N LYS A 449 -2.25 5.94 -16.71
CA LYS A 449 -1.68 6.08 -15.36
C LYS A 449 -1.55 4.72 -14.63
N ASP A 450 -2.36 3.75 -15.05
CA ASP A 450 -2.24 2.33 -14.74
C ASP A 450 -2.57 1.52 -16.02
N VAL A 451 -1.79 0.49 -16.37
CA VAL A 451 -1.98 -0.36 -17.57
C VAL A 451 -2.72 -1.66 -17.27
N ALA A 452 -2.82 -2.03 -15.99
CA ALA A 452 -3.77 -3.04 -15.54
C ALA A 452 -5.18 -2.44 -15.47
N ASP A 453 -5.31 -1.21 -14.97
CA ASP A 453 -6.58 -0.47 -14.79
C ASP A 453 -6.72 0.72 -15.76
N LYS A 454 -7.38 0.47 -16.91
CA LYS A 454 -7.51 1.45 -18.02
C LYS A 454 -8.70 2.39 -17.85
N THR A 455 -8.92 2.83 -16.61
CA THR A 455 -9.89 3.87 -16.21
C THR A 455 -9.26 5.27 -16.24
N VAL A 456 -7.97 5.39 -15.86
CA VAL A 456 -7.32 6.71 -15.69
C VAL A 456 -6.27 6.99 -16.77
N PHE A 457 -6.52 8.02 -17.57
CA PHE A 457 -5.64 8.52 -18.63
C PHE A 457 -5.16 9.94 -18.31
N THR A 458 -3.93 10.30 -18.69
CA THR A 458 -3.37 11.65 -18.57
C THR A 458 -2.62 12.01 -19.85
N ILE A 459 -3.01 13.12 -20.49
CA ILE A 459 -2.35 13.64 -21.71
C ILE A 459 -1.54 14.89 -21.41
N ASP A 460 -0.36 15.03 -22.02
CA ASP A 460 0.38 16.29 -22.04
C ASP A 460 -0.10 17.20 -23.18
N ALA A 461 -0.87 18.23 -22.86
CA ALA A 461 -1.39 19.21 -23.80
C ALA A 461 -0.40 20.37 -24.12
N LYS A 462 0.89 20.22 -23.80
CA LYS A 462 1.97 21.20 -24.06
C LYS A 462 2.12 21.66 -25.51
N ALA A 463 1.70 20.84 -26.48
CA ALA A 463 1.61 21.26 -27.88
C ALA A 463 0.60 22.42 -28.09
N VAL A 464 -0.44 22.50 -27.27
CA VAL A 464 -1.45 23.58 -27.27
C VAL A 464 -0.92 24.85 -26.58
N LEU A 465 0.03 24.70 -25.64
CA LEU A 465 0.72 25.81 -24.97
C LEU A 465 1.67 26.56 -25.93
N GLY A 466 2.37 25.82 -26.80
CA GLY A 466 3.28 26.39 -27.79
C GLY A 466 4.48 27.11 -27.16
N SER A 467 4.67 28.38 -27.54
CA SER A 467 5.71 29.26 -26.96
C SER A 467 5.20 30.12 -25.79
N SER A 468 3.90 30.06 -25.48
CA SER A 468 3.34 30.77 -24.33
C SER A 468 3.82 30.13 -23.03
N THR A 469 3.81 30.91 -21.95
CA THR A 469 3.75 30.37 -20.59
C THR A 469 2.41 29.71 -20.30
N PHE A 470 1.33 30.18 -20.96
CA PHE A 470 -0.08 29.90 -20.62
C PHE A 470 -1.04 29.69 -21.80
N ILE A 471 -2.11 28.90 -21.56
CA ILE A 471 -3.37 28.96 -22.31
C ILE A 471 -4.59 28.48 -21.48
N ASN A 472 -5.76 29.11 -21.68
CA ASN A 472 -7.08 28.76 -21.12
C ASN A 472 -7.97 28.37 -22.30
N THR A 473 -8.65 27.24 -22.19
CA THR A 473 -9.30 26.60 -23.32
C THR A 473 -10.46 25.70 -22.89
N ASN A 474 -11.41 25.52 -23.80
CA ASN A 474 -12.40 24.47 -23.68
C ASN A 474 -11.76 23.10 -23.95
N ILE A 475 -12.23 22.09 -23.23
CA ILE A 475 -11.84 20.69 -23.36
C ILE A 475 -13.11 19.86 -23.52
N LYS A 476 -13.14 19.04 -24.58
CA LYS A 476 -14.21 18.08 -24.86
C LYS A 476 -13.70 16.65 -24.85
N VAL A 477 -14.43 15.74 -24.22
CA VAL A 477 -14.26 14.28 -24.31
C VAL A 477 -15.44 13.70 -25.07
N GLU A 478 -15.19 12.89 -26.09
CA GLU A 478 -16.24 12.22 -26.86
C GLU A 478 -15.83 10.87 -27.46
N GLY A 479 -16.83 10.02 -27.72
CA GLY A 479 -16.66 8.75 -28.44
C GLY A 479 -16.09 7.59 -27.62
N GLN A 480 -15.98 7.74 -26.30
CA GLN A 480 -15.60 6.67 -25.39
C GLN A 480 -16.63 5.53 -25.37
N LYS A 481 -16.15 4.30 -25.17
CA LYS A 481 -16.97 3.10 -24.94
C LYS A 481 -16.32 2.22 -23.90
N ASP A 482 -17.11 1.50 -23.12
CA ASP A 482 -16.63 0.46 -22.22
C ASP A 482 -16.18 -0.81 -22.98
N VAL A 483 -15.63 -1.79 -22.26
CA VAL A 483 -15.25 -3.11 -22.79
C VAL A 483 -16.43 -3.94 -23.34
N ALA A 484 -17.68 -3.60 -23.02
CA ALA A 484 -18.89 -4.26 -23.55
C ALA A 484 -19.40 -3.63 -24.86
N GLY A 485 -18.98 -2.40 -25.16
CA GLY A 485 -19.32 -1.63 -26.36
C GLY A 485 -20.41 -0.58 -26.15
N ASN A 486 -20.84 -0.29 -24.92
CA ASN A 486 -21.81 0.79 -24.68
C ASN A 486 -21.14 2.16 -24.83
N ALA A 487 -21.82 3.10 -25.49
CA ALA A 487 -21.29 4.43 -25.76
C ALA A 487 -21.57 5.41 -24.62
N GLY A 488 -20.50 5.95 -24.04
CA GLY A 488 -20.59 7.07 -23.10
C GLY A 488 -21.05 8.35 -23.77
N ASP A 489 -21.67 9.24 -23.00
CA ASP A 489 -22.13 10.54 -23.48
C ASP A 489 -20.96 11.56 -23.48
N ALA A 490 -21.02 12.56 -24.37
CA ALA A 490 -19.95 13.55 -24.50
C ALA A 490 -19.92 14.52 -23.30
N PHE A 491 -18.72 14.91 -22.88
CA PHE A 491 -18.46 15.75 -21.71
C PHE A 491 -17.60 16.97 -22.08
N GLU A 492 -17.93 18.15 -21.56
CA GLU A 492 -17.26 19.42 -21.90
C GLU A 492 -17.01 20.28 -20.64
N PHE A 493 -15.81 20.84 -20.52
CA PHE A 493 -15.41 21.75 -19.44
C PHE A 493 -14.34 22.75 -19.93
N ASN A 494 -13.93 23.71 -19.09
CA ASN A 494 -12.86 24.67 -19.42
C ASN A 494 -11.70 24.54 -18.43
N ALA A 495 -10.47 24.61 -18.91
CA ALA A 495 -9.26 24.55 -18.08
C ALA A 495 -8.05 25.25 -18.71
N ILE A 496 -6.91 25.14 -18.03
CA ILE A 496 -5.78 26.07 -18.02
C ILE A 496 -4.44 25.25 -17.99
N LEU A 497 -3.27 25.73 -18.48
CA LEU A 497 -2.05 24.88 -18.66
C LEU A 497 -0.66 25.56 -18.41
N THR A 498 0.36 24.87 -17.84
CA THR A 498 1.69 25.39 -17.36
C THR A 498 3.00 24.74 -17.88
N LYS A 499 4.10 25.51 -17.82
CA LYS A 499 5.51 25.05 -17.79
C LYS A 499 6.23 25.26 -16.42
N ASP A 500 6.99 24.25 -15.95
CA ASP A 500 7.77 24.24 -14.69
C ASP A 500 9.18 24.90 -14.74
N THR A 501 9.77 25.24 -13.57
CA THR A 501 11.07 25.94 -13.42
C THR A 501 11.88 25.76 -12.11
N THR A 502 11.39 25.08 -11.05
CA THR A 502 12.07 25.09 -9.71
C THR A 502 12.66 23.72 -9.29
N PRO A 503 13.50 23.65 -8.23
CA PRO A 503 13.99 22.37 -7.64
C PRO A 503 13.83 22.16 -6.08
N ALA A 504 14.37 21.07 -5.46
CA ALA A 504 14.11 20.52 -4.07
C ALA A 504 15.09 20.63 -2.81
N THR A 505 14.61 20.84 -1.56
CA THR A 505 15.41 21.02 -0.30
C THR A 505 15.66 19.77 0.53
N LEU A 506 16.69 19.74 1.41
CA LEU A 506 16.69 18.86 2.60
C LEU A 506 15.70 19.39 3.66
N VAL A 507 14.91 18.48 4.26
CA VAL A 507 13.85 18.75 5.24
C VAL A 507 14.17 18.15 6.62
N SER A 508 14.78 16.96 6.71
CA SER A 508 15.19 16.37 7.99
C SER A 508 16.33 15.35 7.88
N ALA A 509 16.96 15.04 9.01
CA ALA A 509 17.99 14.01 9.14
C ALA A 509 17.79 13.21 10.43
N SER A 510 17.98 11.88 10.39
CA SER A 510 17.82 10.98 11.56
C SER A 510 18.65 9.70 11.45
N THR A 511 18.95 9.04 12.56
CA THR A 511 19.78 7.80 12.59
C THR A 511 19.09 6.62 13.24
N LYS A 512 19.43 5.42 12.78
CA LYS A 512 18.97 4.12 13.30
C LYS A 512 20.20 3.22 13.44
N MET A 513 20.61 2.94 14.68
CA MET A 513 21.74 2.04 14.91
C MET A 513 21.36 0.60 14.53
N LEU A 514 22.26 -0.13 13.89
CA LEU A 514 21.94 -1.43 13.28
C LEU A 514 22.56 -2.64 13.99
N VAL A 515 23.62 -2.46 14.78
CA VAL A 515 24.24 -3.51 15.61
C VAL A 515 24.59 -2.94 17.00
N ALA A 516 25.04 -3.80 17.91
CA ALA A 516 25.59 -3.40 19.20
C ALA A 516 27.13 -3.41 19.13
N ASP A 517 27.71 -2.22 19.30
CA ASP A 517 29.15 -1.89 19.29
C ASP A 517 30.07 -2.98 19.86
N ASP A 518 30.71 -3.76 18.97
CA ASP A 518 31.92 -4.53 19.29
C ASP A 518 33.15 -3.70 18.91
N VAL A 519 33.69 -3.01 19.91
CA VAL A 519 34.90 -2.16 19.94
C VAL A 519 36.20 -2.83 19.41
N LYS A 520 36.11 -3.99 18.75
CA LYS A 520 37.20 -4.75 18.12
C LYS A 520 36.98 -5.03 16.63
N VAL A 521 35.82 -4.71 16.06
CA VAL A 521 35.50 -4.98 14.64
C VAL A 521 35.34 -3.66 13.89
N THR A 522 36.25 -3.37 12.96
CA THR A 522 36.30 -2.09 12.25
C THR A 522 35.31 -1.99 11.08
N THR A 523 34.10 -2.55 11.23
CA THR A 523 33.08 -2.67 10.18
C THR A 523 31.65 -2.67 10.73
N ASP A 524 31.38 -1.97 11.84
CA ASP A 524 29.98 -1.63 12.18
C ASP A 524 29.47 -0.56 11.20
N VAL A 525 28.16 -0.55 10.94
CA VAL A 525 27.52 0.31 9.93
C VAL A 525 26.08 0.60 10.33
N ASP A 526 25.81 1.82 10.77
CA ASP A 526 24.47 2.31 11.07
C ASP A 526 23.82 3.00 9.86
N ALA A 527 22.53 3.29 9.96
CA ALA A 527 21.79 4.03 8.94
C ALA A 527 21.56 5.49 9.35
N LEU A 528 21.92 6.41 8.46
CA LEU A 528 21.56 7.84 8.48
C LEU A 528 20.57 8.13 7.35
N TYR A 529 19.37 8.58 7.69
CA TYR A 529 18.31 8.94 6.75
C TYR A 529 18.24 10.45 6.57
N LEU A 530 18.08 10.90 5.33
CA LEU A 530 18.02 12.29 4.91
C LEU A 530 16.74 12.50 4.07
N THR A 531 15.74 13.21 4.58
CA THR A 531 14.44 13.42 3.91
C THR A 531 14.35 14.83 3.33
N PHE A 532 13.74 14.98 2.16
CA PHE A 532 13.76 16.20 1.36
C PHE A 532 12.36 16.67 0.88
N SER A 533 12.26 17.81 0.17
CA SER A 533 11.00 18.55 -0.07
C SER A 533 10.12 18.05 -1.22
N GLU A 534 10.68 17.34 -2.18
CA GLU A 534 10.01 16.64 -3.28
C GLU A 534 10.88 15.42 -3.64
N PRO A 535 10.60 14.60 -4.69
CA PRO A 535 11.42 13.42 -5.00
C PRO A 535 12.86 13.77 -5.40
N VAL A 536 13.71 13.90 -4.38
CA VAL A 536 15.13 14.18 -4.54
C VAL A 536 15.94 12.93 -4.70
N LYS A 537 17.21 13.21 -4.90
CA LYS A 537 18.05 12.50 -5.80
C LYS A 537 19.48 13.05 -5.45
N VAL A 538 20.49 12.24 -5.07
CA VAL A 538 21.77 12.70 -4.46
C VAL A 538 23.03 11.95 -4.97
N ASP A 539 24.08 12.67 -5.38
CA ASP A 539 25.39 12.14 -5.83
C ASP A 539 26.56 13.09 -5.44
N GLY A 540 27.22 12.89 -4.28
CA GLY A 540 28.38 13.67 -3.81
C GLY A 540 28.97 13.23 -2.46
N ILE A 541 29.54 14.14 -1.65
CA ILE A 541 30.33 13.83 -0.43
C ILE A 541 29.68 14.39 0.83
N LEU A 542 29.53 13.56 1.86
CA LEU A 542 29.15 13.92 3.22
C LEU A 542 30.37 13.92 4.15
N THR A 543 30.57 15.00 4.91
CA THR A 543 31.75 15.20 5.77
C THR A 543 31.36 15.33 7.23
N ILE A 544 31.95 14.54 8.13
CA ILE A 544 31.81 14.77 9.58
C ILE A 544 32.67 15.98 9.98
N LYS A 545 32.02 17.01 10.55
CA LYS A 545 32.66 18.24 11.04
C LYS A 545 32.92 18.21 12.55
N THR A 546 31.97 17.67 13.33
CA THR A 546 32.14 17.51 14.78
C THR A 546 31.57 16.18 15.27
N GLN A 547 32.15 15.66 16.35
CA GLN A 547 31.57 14.61 17.19
C GLN A 547 31.68 15.07 18.64
N ASN A 548 30.59 15.01 19.39
CA ASN A 548 30.48 15.44 20.79
C ASN A 548 31.01 16.88 21.03
N GLY A 549 30.83 17.76 20.05
CA GLY A 549 31.32 19.14 20.06
C GLY A 549 32.81 19.31 19.76
N ILE A 550 33.55 18.23 19.52
CA ILE A 550 34.97 18.25 19.12
C ILE A 550 35.05 18.37 17.60
N ALA A 551 35.71 19.41 17.09
CA ALA A 551 35.84 19.68 15.67
C ALA A 551 36.98 18.88 15.01
N TYR A 552 36.70 18.30 13.84
CA TYR A 552 37.66 17.53 13.04
C TYR A 552 38.35 18.46 12.04
N THR A 553 39.62 18.79 12.28
CA THR A 553 40.43 19.67 11.42
C THR A 553 40.74 19.08 10.04
N ALA A 554 40.57 17.78 9.87
CA ALA A 554 40.34 17.10 8.59
C ALA A 554 39.18 16.12 8.82
N GLY A 555 38.04 16.32 8.16
CA GLY A 555 36.81 15.57 8.42
C GLY A 555 36.85 14.13 7.89
N LYS A 556 36.05 13.25 8.50
CA LYS A 556 35.76 11.90 7.95
C LYS A 556 34.80 12.10 6.77
N GLU A 557 35.30 11.96 5.54
CA GLU A 557 34.51 12.06 4.30
C GLU A 557 33.90 10.71 3.91
N ILE A 558 32.65 10.73 3.46
CA ILE A 558 31.81 9.57 3.12
C ILE A 558 31.08 9.90 1.81
N ALA A 559 31.14 9.00 0.82
CA ALA A 559 30.42 9.20 -0.43
C ALA A 559 28.91 8.91 -0.25
N VAL A 560 28.06 9.85 -0.65
CA VAL A 560 26.60 9.72 -0.64
C VAL A 560 26.08 9.73 -2.06
N LYS A 561 25.55 8.58 -2.49
CA LYS A 561 25.11 8.34 -3.86
C LYS A 561 23.83 7.50 -3.85
N ASP A 562 22.67 8.10 -3.50
CA ASP A 562 21.37 7.52 -3.86
C ASP A 562 20.91 8.09 -5.18
N VAL A 563 20.53 7.18 -6.06
CA VAL A 563 20.95 7.23 -7.45
C VAL A 563 19.81 7.25 -8.44
N LYS A 564 18.57 7.28 -7.93
CA LYS A 564 17.39 7.42 -8.79
C LYS A 564 16.21 8.19 -8.20
N GLY A 565 16.10 8.29 -6.87
CA GLY A 565 15.19 9.21 -6.18
C GLY A 565 13.71 8.87 -6.25
N THR A 566 13.38 7.69 -5.74
CA THR A 566 12.01 7.27 -5.43
C THR A 566 11.83 7.01 -3.95
N GLY A 567 12.73 7.56 -3.12
CA GLY A 567 12.68 7.40 -1.67
C GLY A 567 13.26 6.11 -1.13
N TYR A 568 13.13 5.96 0.19
CA TYR A 568 13.62 4.83 0.97
C TYR A 568 12.61 4.47 2.09
N ASP A 569 12.31 3.18 2.20
CA ASP A 569 11.48 2.56 3.24
C ASP A 569 12.18 2.62 4.61
N VAL A 570 11.70 3.47 5.52
CA VAL A 570 12.40 3.78 6.78
C VAL A 570 11.97 2.85 7.92
N ASP A 571 10.69 2.45 7.94
CA ASP A 571 10.13 1.57 8.97
C ASP A 571 10.31 0.07 8.67
N GLY A 572 10.42 -0.31 7.39
CA GLY A 572 10.59 -1.68 6.91
C GLY A 572 9.31 -2.37 6.42
N ASN A 573 8.23 -1.62 6.14
CA ASN A 573 6.93 -2.20 5.75
C ASN A 573 6.86 -2.72 4.30
N GLY A 574 7.85 -2.42 3.45
CA GLY A 574 7.95 -2.88 2.07
C GLY A 574 7.38 -1.91 1.02
N LYS A 575 6.73 -0.82 1.43
CA LYS A 575 6.25 0.27 0.56
C LYS A 575 7.17 1.50 0.68
N ILE A 576 6.80 2.58 0.00
CA ILE A 576 7.42 3.89 0.16
C ILE A 576 6.29 4.92 0.08
N GLU A 577 5.86 5.47 1.21
CA GLU A 577 4.69 6.34 1.30
C GLU A 577 4.91 7.63 2.10
N GLY A 578 4.08 8.64 1.84
CA GLY A 578 4.27 10.00 2.38
C GLY A 578 5.67 10.55 2.12
N ALA A 579 6.35 10.99 3.18
CA ALA A 579 7.68 11.60 3.14
C ALA A 579 8.80 10.63 2.73
N GLU A 580 8.60 9.31 2.87
CA GLU A 580 9.60 8.31 2.51
C GLU A 580 10.05 8.41 1.06
N LYS A 581 9.14 8.84 0.16
CA LYS A 581 9.37 9.06 -1.27
C LYS A 581 10.46 10.09 -1.57
N ASN A 582 10.80 10.91 -0.59
CA ASN A 582 11.84 11.94 -0.65
C ASN A 582 13.02 11.62 0.28
N THR A 583 13.10 10.41 0.85
CA THR A 583 14.15 10.00 1.79
C THR A 583 15.29 9.26 1.11
N VAL A 584 16.52 9.62 1.46
CA VAL A 584 17.78 9.01 1.04
C VAL A 584 18.44 8.36 2.26
N LYS A 585 18.96 7.14 2.11
CA LYS A 585 19.76 6.47 3.15
C LYS A 585 21.26 6.61 2.86
N VAL A 586 22.02 6.85 3.91
CA VAL A 586 23.48 6.81 3.99
C VAL A 586 23.87 5.74 4.99
N ASP A 587 24.83 4.89 4.62
CA ASP A 587 25.42 3.89 5.50
C ASP A 587 26.68 4.45 6.17
N ILE A 588 26.72 4.43 7.51
CA ILE A 588 27.70 5.19 8.31
C ILE A 588 27.94 4.58 9.70
N ASP A 589 29.20 4.40 10.03
CA ASP A 589 29.74 3.98 11.34
C ASP A 589 29.68 5.14 12.37
N LEU A 590 28.87 4.98 13.44
CA LEU A 590 28.60 5.99 14.48
C LEU A 590 28.63 5.44 15.93
N ASP A 591 29.59 5.91 16.74
CA ASP A 591 29.68 5.64 18.18
C ASP A 591 28.34 5.85 18.92
N SER A 592 28.04 4.96 19.88
CA SER A 592 26.87 5.08 20.75
C SER A 592 26.89 6.36 21.62
N ASN A 593 25.71 6.85 22.01
CA ASN A 593 25.48 8.06 22.83
C ASN A 593 26.19 9.35 22.35
N SER A 594 26.52 9.46 21.06
CA SER A 594 27.30 10.56 20.50
C SER A 594 26.48 11.47 19.60
N THR A 595 26.75 12.77 19.67
CA THR A 595 26.17 13.82 18.81
C THR A 595 27.14 14.18 17.69
N TYR A 596 26.68 14.20 16.44
CA TYR A 596 27.49 14.47 15.25
C TYR A 596 27.00 15.70 14.49
N THR A 597 27.91 16.39 13.81
CA THR A 597 27.63 17.42 12.79
C THR A 597 28.15 16.95 11.43
N PHE A 598 27.29 16.96 10.41
CA PHE A 598 27.61 16.56 9.04
C PHE A 598 27.40 17.70 8.04
N GLU A 599 28.14 17.69 6.92
CA GLU A 599 28.02 18.62 5.80
C GLU A 599 28.03 17.86 4.46
N LEU A 600 26.97 17.97 3.66
CA LEU A 600 26.81 17.38 2.33
C LEU A 600 27.20 18.40 1.25
N SER A 601 28.11 18.01 0.36
CA SER A 601 28.85 18.91 -0.53
C SER A 601 27.99 19.68 -1.53
N ALA A 602 28.28 20.98 -1.66
CA ALA A 602 27.74 21.89 -2.66
C ALA A 602 27.93 21.31 -4.07
N GLY A 603 26.84 20.86 -4.69
CA GLY A 603 26.91 20.16 -5.98
C GLY A 603 26.21 18.81 -5.99
N ALA A 604 26.11 18.11 -4.86
CA ALA A 604 25.82 16.67 -4.72
C ALA A 604 24.42 16.17 -5.15
N VAL A 605 23.73 16.92 -5.98
CA VAL A 605 22.26 17.05 -6.01
C VAL A 605 21.93 17.89 -7.35
N LYS A 606 20.73 17.93 -8.01
CA LYS A 606 20.24 18.71 -9.25
C LYS A 606 18.80 18.39 -9.94
N ASP A 607 17.61 18.54 -9.32
CA ASP A 607 16.18 17.96 -9.36
C ASP A 607 15.50 17.15 -10.53
N LEU A 608 14.26 16.62 -10.36
CA LEU A 608 13.48 15.91 -11.41
C LEU A 608 13.29 16.74 -12.69
N SER A 609 12.94 18.02 -12.56
CA SER A 609 12.93 19.04 -13.63
C SER A 609 14.33 19.59 -13.96
N LYS A 610 15.38 19.07 -13.30
CA LYS A 610 16.84 19.23 -13.54
C LYS A 610 17.48 20.54 -13.10
N ASN A 611 16.84 21.26 -12.20
CA ASN A 611 17.24 22.56 -11.66
C ASN A 611 18.08 22.36 -10.33
N VAL A 612 18.85 23.36 -9.82
CA VAL A 612 20.14 23.07 -9.11
C VAL A 612 20.51 23.94 -7.87
N THR A 613 20.43 23.47 -6.60
CA THR A 613 20.97 24.15 -5.36
C THR A 613 22.46 24.35 -5.49
N ALA A 614 22.92 25.59 -5.45
CA ALA A 614 24.34 25.89 -5.57
C ALA A 614 25.17 25.42 -4.35
N GLU A 615 24.55 25.08 -3.21
CA GLU A 615 25.17 25.19 -1.88
C GLU A 615 25.26 23.88 -1.07
N THR A 616 26.10 23.92 -0.03
CA THR A 616 26.41 22.87 0.95
C THR A 616 25.30 22.75 2.00
N ILE A 617 24.96 21.52 2.42
CA ILE A 617 23.86 21.28 3.37
C ILE A 617 24.40 20.70 4.70
N THR A 618 24.22 21.41 5.81
CA THR A 618 24.78 21.04 7.13
C THR A 618 23.70 20.70 8.14
N PHE A 619 23.87 19.61 8.89
CA PHE A 619 22.88 19.10 9.86
C PHE A 619 23.52 18.36 11.05
N ASN A 620 22.74 18.09 12.11
CA ASN A 620 23.20 17.40 13.32
C ASN A 620 22.31 16.20 13.68
N VAL A 621 22.88 15.14 14.27
CA VAL A 621 22.14 13.95 14.74
C VAL A 621 22.75 13.40 16.04
N THR A 622 22.06 12.55 16.81
CA THR A 622 22.55 11.94 18.07
C THR A 622 22.11 10.48 18.21
N THR A 623 23.03 9.60 18.65
CA THR A 623 22.83 8.15 18.87
C THR A 623 22.45 7.82 20.33
N GLY A 624 22.13 6.55 20.63
CA GLY A 624 21.58 6.12 21.95
C GLY A 624 22.37 5.00 22.66
N THR A 625 21.78 4.41 23.70
CA THR A 625 22.31 3.28 24.50
C THR A 625 21.77 1.91 24.07
N PHE A 626 22.57 0.86 24.31
CA PHE A 626 22.11 -0.53 24.42
C PHE A 626 22.37 -1.08 25.84
N GLU A 627 21.50 -1.97 26.32
CA GLU A 627 21.75 -2.82 27.50
C GLU A 627 21.74 -4.31 27.11
N ALA A 628 22.48 -5.14 27.84
CA ALA A 628 22.60 -6.58 27.59
C ALA A 628 22.10 -7.42 28.77
N THR A 629 21.36 -8.49 28.48
CA THR A 629 20.77 -9.41 29.47
C THR A 629 21.66 -10.63 29.78
N PRO A 630 21.55 -11.22 30.99
CA PRO A 630 22.29 -12.43 31.38
C PRO A 630 21.69 -13.71 30.75
N GLU A 631 22.42 -14.83 30.83
CA GLU A 631 22.09 -16.09 30.12
C GLU A 631 20.61 -16.49 30.18
N THR A 632 20.02 -16.55 28.99
CA THR A 632 18.58 -16.67 28.72
C THR A 632 18.20 -18.12 28.42
N PRO A 633 16.97 -18.57 28.72
CA PRO A 633 16.39 -19.75 28.08
C PRO A 633 16.53 -19.70 26.55
N THR A 634 16.97 -20.80 25.95
CA THR A 634 17.22 -20.86 24.50
C THR A 634 16.01 -21.39 23.74
N ASP A 635 15.84 -20.98 22.48
CA ASP A 635 14.83 -21.51 21.58
C ASP A 635 15.35 -22.79 20.89
N SER A 636 15.54 -23.84 21.67
CA SER A 636 16.18 -25.09 21.22
C SER A 636 15.23 -26.29 21.09
N LEU A 637 13.99 -26.20 21.57
CA LEU A 637 13.05 -27.33 21.56
C LEU A 637 12.47 -27.55 20.16
N VAL A 638 12.44 -28.80 19.71
CA VAL A 638 11.85 -29.25 18.44
C VAL A 638 11.14 -30.60 18.61
N PHE A 639 10.32 -30.98 17.62
CA PHE A 639 9.76 -32.33 17.53
C PHE A 639 10.84 -33.40 17.28
N GLY A 640 10.51 -34.66 17.54
CA GLY A 640 11.35 -35.83 17.25
C GLY A 640 11.47 -36.14 15.75
N ALA A 641 12.42 -37.00 15.37
CA ALA A 641 12.73 -37.31 13.98
C ALA A 641 11.60 -38.07 13.23
N THR A 642 10.77 -38.83 13.95
CA THR A 642 9.51 -39.40 13.46
C THR A 642 8.38 -38.79 14.28
N PRO A 643 7.96 -37.54 13.98
CA PRO A 643 7.26 -36.69 14.92
C PRO A 643 5.81 -37.08 15.21
N VAL A 644 5.17 -37.87 14.33
CA VAL A 644 3.73 -38.19 14.41
C VAL A 644 3.48 -39.67 14.12
N VAL A 645 2.60 -40.29 14.91
CA VAL A 645 2.01 -41.61 14.65
C VAL A 645 0.48 -41.49 14.70
N VAL A 646 -0.19 -41.68 13.56
CA VAL A 646 -1.66 -41.73 13.48
C VAL A 646 -2.14 -43.14 13.85
N THR A 647 -3.16 -43.23 14.70
CA THR A 647 -3.69 -44.50 15.24
C THR A 647 -5.18 -44.73 14.91
N ASN A 648 -5.93 -43.67 14.67
CA ASN A 648 -7.28 -43.67 14.09
C ASN A 648 -7.53 -42.32 13.39
N ASN A 649 -8.59 -42.18 12.59
CA ASN A 649 -8.95 -40.94 11.87
C ASN A 649 -8.99 -39.68 12.78
N ASN A 650 -9.27 -39.86 14.08
CA ASN A 650 -9.32 -38.78 15.09
C ASN A 650 -8.29 -38.91 16.23
N VAL A 651 -7.34 -39.85 16.16
CA VAL A 651 -6.35 -40.08 17.25
C VAL A 651 -4.93 -40.24 16.70
N PHE A 652 -4.04 -39.34 17.10
CA PHE A 652 -2.62 -39.36 16.75
C PHE A 652 -1.74 -39.07 17.97
N THR A 653 -0.47 -39.44 17.90
CA THR A 653 0.53 -39.19 18.96
C THR A 653 1.70 -38.42 18.39
N VAL A 654 2.19 -37.41 19.11
CA VAL A 654 3.25 -36.49 18.69
C VAL A 654 4.46 -36.63 19.62
N GLU A 655 5.68 -36.66 19.09
CA GLU A 655 6.93 -36.83 19.85
C GLU A 655 7.84 -35.60 19.83
N TYR A 656 8.44 -35.26 20.97
CA TYR A 656 9.42 -34.20 21.17
C TYR A 656 10.85 -34.73 21.33
N ALA A 657 11.86 -33.95 20.93
CA ALA A 657 13.26 -34.34 21.06
C ALA A 657 13.72 -34.47 22.53
N THR A 658 13.27 -33.56 23.40
CA THR A 658 13.54 -33.55 24.85
C THR A 658 12.24 -33.69 25.65
N ASP A 659 12.37 -33.95 26.95
CA ASP A 659 11.23 -34.05 27.86
C ASP A 659 10.61 -32.67 28.11
N VAL A 660 9.31 -32.56 27.82
CA VAL A 660 8.55 -31.30 27.89
C VAL A 660 7.67 -31.23 29.13
N THR A 661 7.40 -30.00 29.57
CA THR A 661 6.56 -29.71 30.73
C THR A 661 5.07 -29.86 30.39
N ALA A 662 4.19 -29.77 31.41
CA ALA A 662 2.73 -29.83 31.23
C ALA A 662 2.14 -28.80 30.23
N THR A 663 2.92 -27.80 29.81
CA THR A 663 2.61 -26.92 28.66
C THR A 663 2.29 -27.72 27.39
N ALA A 664 2.89 -28.90 27.20
CA ALA A 664 2.60 -29.79 26.08
C ALA A 664 1.24 -30.50 26.15
N THR A 665 0.49 -30.36 27.25
CA THR A 665 -0.87 -30.88 27.40
C THR A 665 -1.97 -29.80 27.38
N ASN A 666 -1.58 -28.53 27.19
CA ASN A 666 -2.54 -27.44 26.99
C ASN A 666 -3.02 -27.41 25.53
N ALA A 667 -4.30 -27.66 25.27
CA ALA A 667 -4.84 -27.63 23.90
C ALA A 667 -4.66 -26.27 23.19
N ALA A 668 -4.68 -25.16 23.94
CA ALA A 668 -4.49 -23.81 23.40
C ALA A 668 -3.04 -23.50 22.97
N ASN A 669 -2.09 -24.40 23.24
CA ASN A 669 -0.72 -24.32 22.73
C ASN A 669 -0.56 -24.88 21.30
N TYR A 670 -1.66 -25.30 20.66
CA TYR A 670 -1.63 -25.99 19.37
C TYR A 670 -2.65 -25.44 18.39
N THR A 671 -2.27 -25.43 17.11
CA THR A 671 -3.22 -25.33 16.00
C THR A 671 -3.10 -26.55 15.09
N LEU A 672 -4.20 -26.96 14.47
CA LEU A 672 -4.25 -28.03 13.49
C LEU A 672 -4.84 -27.46 12.20
N GLY A 673 -4.00 -27.32 11.18
CA GLY A 673 -4.34 -26.58 9.98
C GLY A 673 -4.54 -25.08 10.25
N GLY A 674 -3.72 -24.49 11.12
CA GLY A 674 -3.75 -23.05 11.44
C GLY A 674 -4.95 -22.58 12.26
N LYS A 675 -5.90 -23.47 12.57
CA LYS A 675 -7.06 -23.23 13.44
C LYS A 675 -6.81 -23.85 14.82
N GLU A 676 -7.37 -23.26 15.87
CA GLU A 676 -7.36 -23.85 17.22
C GLU A 676 -7.87 -25.29 17.18
N LEU A 677 -7.35 -26.14 18.08
CA LEU A 677 -7.81 -27.53 18.16
C LEU A 677 -9.33 -27.59 18.42
N PRO A 678 -10.08 -28.48 17.74
CA PRO A 678 -11.53 -28.57 17.88
C PRO A 678 -11.99 -28.69 19.34
N ALA A 679 -13.02 -27.95 19.72
CA ALA A 679 -13.50 -27.89 21.10
C ALA A 679 -13.85 -29.28 21.65
N GLY A 680 -13.23 -29.65 22.79
CA GLY A 680 -13.31 -30.99 23.38
C GLY A 680 -12.15 -31.93 23.03
N THR A 681 -11.17 -31.49 22.22
CA THR A 681 -9.93 -32.23 21.97
C THR A 681 -9.18 -32.51 23.28
N GLN A 682 -8.75 -33.76 23.47
CA GLN A 682 -8.03 -34.22 24.66
C GLN A 682 -6.53 -34.44 24.35
N LEU A 683 -5.66 -33.89 25.19
CA LEU A 683 -4.21 -34.12 25.16
C LEU A 683 -3.79 -34.89 26.41
N GLN A 684 -2.98 -35.93 26.25
CA GLN A 684 -2.44 -36.72 27.36
C GLN A 684 -1.00 -37.17 27.08
N PHE A 685 -0.14 -37.15 28.10
CA PHE A 685 1.18 -37.77 27.99
C PHE A 685 1.08 -39.30 27.85
N VAL A 686 1.93 -39.87 27.02
CA VAL A 686 2.04 -41.32 26.79
C VAL A 686 3.53 -41.69 26.72
N ASP A 687 3.90 -42.87 27.21
CA ASP A 687 5.29 -43.36 27.25
C ASP A 687 6.31 -42.38 27.88
N GLY A 688 5.85 -41.49 28.77
CA GLY A 688 6.66 -40.45 29.43
C GLY A 688 6.33 -39.03 28.97
N THR A 689 7.20 -38.08 29.30
CA THR A 689 7.05 -36.64 29.01
C THR A 689 7.46 -36.22 27.60
N LYS A 690 7.87 -37.16 26.74
CA LYS A 690 8.25 -36.86 25.34
C LYS A 690 7.11 -36.99 24.34
N LYS A 691 6.05 -37.75 24.63
CA LYS A 691 4.98 -38.01 23.66
C LYS A 691 3.63 -37.58 24.20
N VAL A 692 2.85 -36.90 23.35
CA VAL A 692 1.51 -36.42 23.65
C VAL A 692 0.54 -37.07 22.67
N ARG A 693 -0.45 -37.81 23.17
CA ARG A 693 -1.57 -38.30 22.36
C ARG A 693 -2.67 -37.24 22.31
N PHE A 694 -3.10 -36.93 21.10
CA PHE A 694 -4.21 -36.06 20.76
C PHE A 694 -5.41 -36.94 20.38
N THR A 695 -6.56 -36.65 20.96
CA THR A 695 -7.84 -37.27 20.62
C THR A 695 -8.82 -36.18 20.25
N LEU A 696 -9.12 -36.06 18.95
CA LEU A 696 -10.06 -35.09 18.40
C LEU A 696 -11.51 -35.59 18.54
N PRO A 697 -12.51 -34.69 18.64
CA PRO A 697 -13.92 -35.05 18.52
C PRO A 697 -14.27 -35.72 17.19
N GLU A 698 -15.30 -36.55 17.19
CA GLU A 698 -15.97 -37.01 15.97
C GLU A 698 -16.66 -35.82 15.27
N GLY A 699 -16.69 -35.81 13.93
CA GLY A 699 -17.22 -34.69 13.14
C GLY A 699 -16.38 -33.41 13.14
N SER A 700 -15.10 -33.46 13.53
CA SER A 700 -14.22 -32.30 13.61
C SER A 700 -13.28 -32.10 12.41
N ILE A 701 -13.12 -33.11 11.56
CA ILE A 701 -12.30 -33.08 10.34
C ILE A 701 -13.24 -33.08 9.13
N THR A 702 -13.21 -32.00 8.35
CA THR A 702 -14.21 -31.71 7.30
C THR A 702 -13.77 -32.06 5.88
N ALA A 703 -12.57 -32.63 5.72
CA ALA A 703 -12.00 -33.03 4.43
C ALA A 703 -10.82 -34.01 4.66
N ASN A 704 -10.48 -34.79 3.63
CA ASN A 704 -9.30 -35.65 3.64
C ASN A 704 -8.03 -34.83 3.34
N GLY A 705 -6.90 -35.19 3.96
CA GLY A 705 -5.59 -34.71 3.52
C GLY A 705 -4.56 -34.58 4.62
N ASN A 706 -3.49 -33.84 4.32
CA ASN A 706 -2.41 -33.54 5.25
C ASN A 706 -2.68 -32.21 5.97
N TYR A 707 -2.73 -32.26 7.30
CA TYR A 707 -2.91 -31.10 8.18
C TYR A 707 -1.57 -30.75 8.84
N VAL A 708 -1.22 -29.47 8.89
CA VAL A 708 -0.06 -29.00 9.68
C VAL A 708 -0.50 -28.86 11.15
N LEU A 709 0.08 -29.67 12.04
CA LEU A 709 0.04 -29.39 13.47
C LEU A 709 1.17 -28.41 13.81
N GLU A 710 0.80 -27.24 14.33
CA GLU A 710 1.76 -26.26 14.86
C GLU A 710 1.65 -26.24 16.40
N ALA A 711 2.79 -26.33 17.07
CA ALA A 711 2.94 -26.10 18.50
C ALA A 711 3.55 -24.72 18.77
N LYS A 712 3.06 -24.04 19.81
CA LYS A 712 3.54 -22.76 20.36
C LYS A 712 3.55 -22.84 21.88
N ASN A 713 4.36 -22.03 22.56
CA ASN A 713 4.40 -21.94 24.03
C ASN A 713 4.65 -23.27 24.79
N VAL A 714 5.16 -24.30 24.12
CA VAL A 714 5.63 -25.53 24.77
C VAL A 714 7.05 -25.29 25.27
N VAL A 715 7.31 -25.70 26.50
CA VAL A 715 8.56 -25.44 27.21
C VAL A 715 9.16 -26.76 27.70
N ASP A 716 10.46 -26.96 27.45
CA ASP A 716 11.18 -28.15 27.90
C ASP A 716 11.45 -28.13 29.43
N THR A 717 11.86 -29.27 29.97
CA THR A 717 12.14 -29.43 31.41
C THR A 717 13.33 -28.59 31.94
N LYS A 718 14.04 -27.86 31.09
CA LYS A 718 15.10 -26.90 31.44
C LYS A 718 14.67 -25.44 31.24
N GLY A 719 13.45 -25.20 30.74
CA GLY A 719 12.93 -23.86 30.45
C GLY A 719 13.10 -23.41 28.99
N ASN A 720 13.71 -24.23 28.11
CA ASN A 720 13.89 -23.86 26.70
C ASN A 720 12.54 -23.80 25.98
N THR A 721 12.38 -22.81 25.12
CA THR A 721 11.19 -22.65 24.27
C THR A 721 11.37 -23.39 22.94
N LEU A 722 10.27 -23.53 22.20
CA LEU A 722 10.29 -24.02 20.82
C LEU A 722 11.18 -23.12 19.95
N LYS A 723 12.04 -23.74 19.13
CA LYS A 723 12.93 -23.05 18.19
C LYS A 723 12.16 -22.14 17.25
N ASN A 724 12.66 -20.93 16.98
CA ASN A 724 11.95 -19.89 16.22
C ASN A 724 10.54 -19.59 16.80
N GLY A 725 10.30 -19.85 18.09
CA GLY A 725 9.02 -19.70 18.78
C GLY A 725 7.97 -20.79 18.52
N LYS A 726 8.20 -21.72 17.57
CA LYS A 726 7.20 -22.74 17.17
C LYS A 726 7.80 -24.00 16.55
N ALA A 727 7.08 -25.11 16.62
CA ALA A 727 7.42 -26.32 15.84
C ALA A 727 6.22 -26.77 15.02
N THR A 728 6.46 -27.23 13.79
CA THR A 728 5.43 -27.74 12.87
C THR A 728 5.68 -29.20 12.51
N THR A 729 4.61 -29.96 12.29
CA THR A 729 4.65 -31.34 11.80
C THR A 729 3.39 -31.65 11.00
N GLN A 730 3.44 -32.70 10.17
CA GLN A 730 2.32 -33.09 9.31
C GLN A 730 1.54 -34.25 9.95
N VAL A 731 0.22 -34.17 9.88
CA VAL A 731 -0.71 -35.22 10.32
C VAL A 731 -1.66 -35.54 9.15
N THR A 732 -1.56 -36.73 8.57
CA THR A 732 -2.55 -37.18 7.58
C THR A 732 -3.83 -37.58 8.29
N LEU A 733 -4.94 -36.91 8.00
CA LEU A 733 -6.24 -37.14 8.60
C LEU A 733 -7.29 -37.42 7.52
N LYS A 734 -8.38 -38.04 7.95
CA LYS A 734 -9.57 -38.27 7.12
C LYS A 734 -10.74 -37.50 7.66
N GLU A 735 -11.57 -37.07 6.73
CA GLU A 735 -12.92 -36.56 6.92
C GLU A 735 -13.70 -37.51 7.85
N ASN A 736 -14.36 -36.96 8.89
CA ASN A 736 -15.04 -37.72 9.94
C ASN A 736 -16.38 -37.12 10.42
N ILE A 737 -17.01 -36.28 9.59
CA ILE A 737 -18.43 -35.90 9.66
C ILE A 737 -19.26 -37.18 9.49
N VAL A 738 -20.52 -37.13 9.94
CA VAL A 738 -21.42 -38.28 9.90
C VAL A 738 -22.64 -37.90 9.06
N PRO A 739 -22.92 -38.59 7.94
CA PRO A 739 -24.05 -38.26 7.08
C PRO A 739 -25.39 -38.23 7.82
N VAL A 740 -26.08 -37.08 7.80
CA VAL A 740 -27.38 -36.86 8.43
C VAL A 740 -28.45 -36.68 7.36
N ALA A 741 -29.55 -37.44 7.44
CA ALA A 741 -30.68 -37.28 6.52
C ALA A 741 -31.30 -35.88 6.67
N SER A 742 -31.42 -35.15 5.56
CA SER A 742 -31.67 -33.69 5.54
C SER A 742 -33.00 -33.29 4.91
N GLN A 743 -33.48 -34.01 3.89
CA GLN A 743 -34.74 -33.75 3.21
C GLN A 743 -35.34 -35.05 2.64
N VAL A 744 -36.67 -35.10 2.52
CA VAL A 744 -37.38 -36.14 1.77
C VAL A 744 -38.15 -35.50 0.61
N THR A 745 -37.91 -36.00 -0.60
CA THR A 745 -38.49 -35.51 -1.86
C THR A 745 -39.31 -36.61 -2.52
N VAL A 746 -40.62 -36.40 -2.66
CA VAL A 746 -41.53 -37.36 -3.32
C VAL A 746 -41.30 -37.29 -4.83
N VAL A 747 -41.14 -38.46 -5.46
CA VAL A 747 -40.96 -38.61 -6.91
C VAL A 747 -42.28 -39.08 -7.55
N ASP A 748 -42.92 -40.08 -6.96
CA ASP A 748 -44.21 -40.63 -7.37
C ASP A 748 -45.00 -41.15 -6.14
N ASN A 749 -46.13 -41.83 -6.35
CA ASN A 749 -46.99 -42.33 -5.28
C ASN A 749 -46.50 -43.61 -4.56
N LYS A 750 -45.26 -44.04 -4.83
CA LYS A 750 -44.51 -45.09 -4.13
C LYS A 750 -43.03 -44.76 -3.90
N THR A 751 -42.44 -43.91 -4.74
CA THR A 751 -41.00 -43.59 -4.71
C THR A 751 -40.75 -42.20 -4.14
N PHE A 752 -39.82 -42.13 -3.18
CA PHE A 752 -39.24 -40.88 -2.69
C PHE A 752 -37.71 -40.99 -2.61
N ILE A 753 -37.05 -39.84 -2.56
CA ILE A 753 -35.61 -39.69 -2.36
C ILE A 753 -35.39 -39.09 -0.98
N VAL A 754 -34.38 -39.58 -0.27
CA VAL A 754 -33.84 -38.97 0.95
C VAL A 754 -32.48 -38.37 0.61
N ASP A 755 -32.38 -37.06 0.86
CA ASP A 755 -31.16 -36.28 0.80
C ASP A 755 -30.41 -36.35 2.15
N PHE A 756 -29.11 -36.10 2.13
CA PHE A 756 -28.24 -36.10 3.32
C PHE A 756 -27.44 -34.79 3.43
N SER A 757 -26.61 -34.65 4.47
CA SER A 757 -25.63 -33.56 4.61
C SER A 757 -24.50 -33.63 3.57
N GLU A 758 -24.15 -34.85 3.14
CA GLU A 758 -23.12 -35.15 2.13
C GLU A 758 -23.50 -36.39 1.31
N SER A 759 -22.66 -36.77 0.34
CA SER A 759 -22.96 -37.88 -0.57
C SER A 759 -22.68 -39.25 0.07
N ILE A 760 -23.71 -40.09 0.20
CA ILE A 760 -23.55 -41.50 0.64
C ILE A 760 -23.12 -42.41 -0.52
N VAL A 761 -22.36 -43.47 -0.24
CA VAL A 761 -21.91 -44.47 -1.23
C VAL A 761 -22.93 -45.57 -1.48
N ASN A 762 -22.77 -46.26 -2.63
CA ASN A 762 -23.70 -47.28 -3.07
C ASN A 762 -23.46 -48.65 -2.43
N GLU A 763 -24.10 -48.85 -1.28
CA GLU A 763 -24.21 -50.14 -0.61
C GLU A 763 -25.10 -51.14 -1.38
N ALA A 764 -24.61 -52.37 -1.58
CA ALA A 764 -25.28 -53.39 -2.37
C ALA A 764 -26.67 -53.82 -1.84
N THR A 765 -26.98 -53.55 -0.57
CA THR A 765 -28.33 -53.60 0.00
C THR A 765 -28.39 -52.71 1.25
N PRO A 766 -29.14 -51.60 1.25
CA PRO A 766 -29.37 -50.80 2.45
C PRO A 766 -30.16 -51.54 3.55
N THR A 767 -29.70 -51.42 4.79
CA THR A 767 -30.29 -52.05 5.99
C THR A 767 -30.46 -51.04 7.12
N GLY A 768 -31.20 -51.40 8.18
CA GLY A 768 -31.47 -50.51 9.31
C GLY A 768 -32.48 -49.39 9.03
N LEU A 769 -33.19 -49.45 7.89
CA LEU A 769 -34.22 -48.50 7.48
C LEU A 769 -35.60 -48.93 7.95
N THR A 770 -36.40 -48.01 8.50
CA THR A 770 -37.85 -48.18 8.72
C THR A 770 -38.60 -46.99 8.13
N VAL A 771 -39.61 -47.25 7.30
CA VAL A 771 -40.44 -46.19 6.68
C VAL A 771 -41.85 -46.25 7.25
N LYS A 772 -42.39 -45.09 7.61
CA LYS A 772 -43.77 -44.91 8.05
C LYS A 772 -44.49 -43.94 7.13
N ILE A 773 -45.69 -44.31 6.69
CA ILE A 773 -46.61 -43.50 5.88
C ILE A 773 -47.85 -43.26 6.72
N ALA A 774 -48.27 -42.00 6.88
CA ALA A 774 -49.38 -41.62 7.76
C ALA A 774 -49.26 -42.25 9.17
N GLY A 775 -48.03 -42.30 9.69
CA GLY A 775 -47.68 -42.93 10.97
C GLY A 775 -47.58 -44.47 10.99
N SER A 776 -48.02 -45.16 9.94
CA SER A 776 -48.01 -46.63 9.87
C SER A 776 -46.77 -47.17 9.15
N THR A 777 -46.07 -48.15 9.72
CA THR A 777 -44.89 -48.76 9.10
C THR A 777 -45.26 -49.52 7.82
N VAL A 778 -44.64 -49.16 6.70
CA VAL A 778 -44.86 -49.79 5.38
C VAL A 778 -43.68 -50.67 4.97
N LYS A 779 -43.92 -51.64 4.08
CA LYS A 779 -42.85 -52.49 3.54
C LYS A 779 -42.10 -51.76 2.41
N ILE A 780 -40.79 -51.59 2.57
CA ILE A 780 -39.87 -51.22 1.50
C ILE A 780 -39.81 -52.36 0.47
N THR A 781 -39.90 -52.05 -0.82
CA THR A 781 -39.69 -52.99 -1.95
C THR A 781 -38.34 -52.80 -2.62
N ALA A 782 -37.82 -51.58 -2.64
CA ALA A 782 -36.46 -51.26 -3.06
C ALA A 782 -35.89 -50.11 -2.23
N ALA A 783 -34.60 -50.18 -1.93
CA ALA A 783 -33.79 -49.07 -1.42
C ALA A 783 -32.46 -49.12 -2.17
N VAL A 784 -32.10 -48.04 -2.85
CA VAL A 784 -30.93 -47.95 -3.73
C VAL A 784 -30.28 -46.58 -3.54
N VAL A 785 -28.95 -46.51 -3.58
CA VAL A 785 -28.25 -45.22 -3.58
C VAL A 785 -27.97 -44.80 -5.02
N GLU A 786 -28.55 -43.67 -5.44
CA GLU A 786 -28.38 -43.09 -6.77
C GLU A 786 -27.87 -41.65 -6.60
N ASN A 787 -26.76 -41.31 -7.26
CA ASN A 787 -26.16 -39.96 -7.26
C ASN A 787 -25.95 -39.37 -5.85
N GLY A 788 -25.47 -40.18 -4.89
CA GLY A 788 -25.19 -39.76 -3.52
C GLY A 788 -26.41 -39.70 -2.58
N LYS A 789 -27.60 -40.12 -3.05
CA LYS A 789 -28.88 -39.99 -2.34
C LYS A 789 -29.59 -41.34 -2.20
N LEU A 790 -30.37 -41.54 -1.14
CA LEU A 790 -31.10 -42.78 -0.90
C LEU A 790 -32.49 -42.71 -1.56
N LYS A 791 -32.69 -43.47 -2.63
CA LYS A 791 -33.98 -43.65 -3.29
C LYS A 791 -34.70 -44.85 -2.67
N VAL A 792 -35.94 -44.65 -2.22
CA VAL A 792 -36.75 -45.68 -1.56
C VAL A 792 -38.08 -45.83 -2.28
N THR A 793 -38.47 -47.07 -2.56
CA THR A 793 -39.79 -47.42 -3.10
C THR A 793 -40.56 -48.27 -2.09
N THR A 794 -41.81 -47.91 -1.83
CA THR A 794 -42.73 -48.64 -0.96
C THR A 794 -43.54 -49.69 -1.73
N LYS A 795 -43.99 -50.73 -1.03
CA LYS A 795 -44.96 -51.70 -1.58
C LYS A 795 -46.29 -51.04 -1.89
N ASP A 796 -46.79 -50.28 -0.92
CA ASP A 796 -48.14 -49.72 -0.87
C ASP A 796 -48.09 -48.24 -1.31
N GLN A 797 -49.19 -47.70 -1.82
CA GLN A 797 -49.25 -46.32 -2.33
C GLN A 797 -49.56 -45.31 -1.23
N TYR A 798 -49.09 -44.08 -1.41
CA TYR A 798 -49.39 -42.92 -0.57
C TYR A 798 -49.86 -41.71 -1.41
N VAL A 799 -50.53 -40.76 -0.78
CA VAL A 799 -50.94 -39.48 -1.38
C VAL A 799 -50.04 -38.33 -0.92
N LEU A 800 -50.08 -37.19 -1.62
CA LEU A 800 -49.24 -36.02 -1.33
C LEU A 800 -49.49 -35.37 0.05
N THR A 801 -50.54 -35.78 0.76
CA THR A 801 -50.88 -35.31 2.12
C THR A 801 -50.50 -36.31 3.22
N ASP A 802 -49.99 -37.50 2.88
CA ASP A 802 -49.54 -38.46 3.88
C ASP A 802 -48.16 -38.06 4.41
N SER A 803 -47.99 -38.08 5.72
CA SER A 803 -46.67 -37.87 6.32
C SER A 803 -45.74 -39.05 6.02
N ILE A 804 -44.51 -38.74 5.59
CA ILE A 804 -43.48 -39.74 5.29
C ILE A 804 -42.37 -39.60 6.33
N VAL A 805 -42.18 -40.61 7.17
CA VAL A 805 -41.07 -40.65 8.14
C VAL A 805 -40.12 -41.79 7.77
N VAL A 806 -38.83 -41.47 7.70
CA VAL A 806 -37.76 -42.44 7.46
C VAL A 806 -36.86 -42.48 8.69
N GLU A 807 -36.81 -43.62 9.35
CA GLU A 807 -36.02 -43.88 10.54
C GLU A 807 -34.76 -44.69 10.16
N PHE A 808 -33.61 -44.19 10.57
CA PHE A 808 -32.29 -44.77 10.37
C PHE A 808 -31.81 -45.33 11.70
N LYS A 809 -31.49 -46.64 11.76
CA LYS A 809 -31.00 -47.28 12.97
C LYS A 809 -29.94 -48.34 12.66
N SER A 810 -28.71 -48.08 13.11
CA SER A 810 -27.54 -48.94 12.99
C SER A 810 -27.29 -49.41 11.55
N THR A 811 -27.45 -48.49 10.59
CA THR A 811 -27.43 -48.81 9.16
C THR A 811 -26.04 -49.21 8.66
N ASN A 812 -25.99 -49.81 7.47
CA ASN A 812 -24.74 -49.98 6.70
C ASN A 812 -24.48 -48.82 5.73
N LEU A 813 -25.40 -47.87 5.57
CA LEU A 813 -25.18 -46.70 4.72
C LEU A 813 -24.06 -45.84 5.31
N ALA A 814 -23.16 -45.38 4.46
CA ALA A 814 -22.02 -44.55 4.83
C ALA A 814 -21.65 -43.60 3.67
N ASP A 815 -20.73 -42.68 3.91
CA ASP A 815 -20.06 -41.87 2.88
C ASP A 815 -18.83 -42.60 2.26
N VAL A 816 -18.09 -41.87 1.41
CA VAL A 816 -16.84 -42.33 0.77
C VAL A 816 -15.69 -42.60 1.76
N ASN A 817 -15.78 -42.08 2.98
CA ASN A 817 -14.78 -42.22 4.04
C ASN A 817 -15.15 -43.30 5.07
N ASN A 818 -16.31 -43.95 4.87
CA ASN A 818 -16.90 -44.99 5.70
C ASN A 818 -17.44 -44.49 7.06
N ASN A 819 -17.80 -43.21 7.18
CA ASN A 819 -18.60 -42.73 8.32
C ASN A 819 -20.07 -43.10 8.09
N LYS A 820 -20.68 -43.81 9.06
CA LYS A 820 -22.02 -44.39 8.90
C LYS A 820 -23.12 -43.37 9.13
N VAL A 821 -24.16 -43.37 8.28
CA VAL A 821 -25.35 -42.52 8.41
C VAL A 821 -25.88 -42.51 9.84
N LYS A 822 -26.08 -41.29 10.37
CA LYS A 822 -26.44 -41.05 11.77
C LYS A 822 -27.80 -41.66 12.13
N ASP A 823 -27.83 -42.42 13.23
CA ASP A 823 -29.08 -42.93 13.81
C ASP A 823 -30.03 -41.76 14.17
N GLY A 824 -31.28 -41.84 13.70
CA GLY A 824 -32.24 -40.74 13.80
C GLY A 824 -33.45 -40.92 12.88
N SER A 825 -34.19 -39.84 12.62
CA SER A 825 -35.31 -39.84 11.69
C SER A 825 -35.47 -38.51 10.96
N ILE A 826 -35.92 -38.58 9.72
CA ILE A 826 -36.33 -37.42 8.90
C ILE A 826 -37.80 -37.57 8.52
N SER A 827 -38.50 -36.45 8.34
CA SER A 827 -39.93 -36.44 8.01
C SER A 827 -40.29 -35.44 6.91
N LYS A 828 -41.34 -35.75 6.16
CA LYS A 828 -42.10 -34.87 5.26
C LYS A 828 -43.57 -34.87 5.67
#